data_AF-A0A370C8S6-F1
#
_entry.id   AF-A0A370C8S6-F1
#
_cell.length_a   1.000
_cell.length_b   1.000
_cell.length_c   1.000
_cell.angle_alpha   90.00
_cell.angle_beta   90.00
_cell.angle_gamma   90.00
#
_symmetry.space_group_name_H-M   'P 1'
#
loop_
_entity.id
_entity.type
_entity.pdbx_description
1 polymer ?
#
loop_
_entity_poly.entity_id
_entity_poly.type
_entity_poly.pdbx_seq_one_letter_code
_entity_poly.pdbx_strand_id
1 'polypeptide(L)'
;MECSAAWINSTTVDEISVRKSGAFTTLPVRISKYNEIAITTAQKLACIWDTMRCGSVSSRPINVGRNLLPLVVPEALPERTATAVKLIELGHLCDANSVVFSDQLDSQSRAEVYSMLTRCLDRCSVASSCSCPSTCNKEFGDRQAQLRTLIYEVATEAIQFDREQGMLILELLGKAVAPEPMSFGCRKSSAFRTFWPILEFAIGMKLSEMDRILLRDIKNVVDECHMLNDEYWGANATSSGVYQTDFGRMPSLSFEGGKESLKSRIIDLEYRYRALQAEVCGKYPVESMRLRRWIEAAGVAMAGYNYWRALSANGPCNNLSTSACSCSPSEWTRVTTPASTISYSSSHTYSGTYDRGESTTLTATLNMTPSALNQWTRAPAPAVQCISSLITSLYNAITTLTDITADNTQRYNQPTAHAVFGTMQASNSAYYTFIQSVSEARALANPALATDILLGGFNRLYAGHSRELTWKYNACIPSEAEYLSVVDDTTGSLYTLLVKLLQAESCLPFHCKPDLTPLATLLARFVHVKEDYLSFHNRESKMSGFSDARVLSYPVIRLANIKPDSRAQISRYLFERKDASKSSCSCAEEKKDPCGNSVNYSCLVLLLREYGALSATRELLRDIEDKIEREVMQIEKLTGEVNPLIRKLIAGLREGLLP
;
A
#
# COMPACT_ATOMS: atom_id res chain seq x y z
N MET A 1 23.34 34.01 -22.91
CA MET A 1 24.40 34.20 -21.91
C MET A 1 24.49 32.92 -21.10
N GLU A 2 25.46 32.06 -21.42
CA GLU A 2 25.83 30.94 -20.56
C GLU A 2 26.47 31.52 -19.29
N CYS A 3 25.71 31.56 -18.20
CA CYS A 3 26.28 31.87 -16.90
C CYS A 3 26.75 30.55 -16.32
N SER A 4 28.06 30.37 -16.17
CA SER A 4 28.73 29.11 -15.78
C SER A 4 28.44 28.64 -14.35
N ALA A 5 27.34 29.09 -13.73
CA ALA A 5 27.02 28.89 -12.32
C ALA A 5 26.04 27.72 -12.04
N ALA A 6 25.50 27.05 -13.07
CA ALA A 6 24.48 26.01 -12.90
C ALA A 6 25.01 24.55 -12.93
N TRP A 7 26.20 24.33 -13.50
CA TRP A 7 26.71 22.99 -13.80
C TRP A 7 27.97 22.69 -13.00
N ILE A 8 27.85 21.84 -11.97
CA ILE A 8 28.93 21.55 -11.02
C ILE A 8 29.53 20.17 -11.30
N ASN A 9 28.66 19.18 -11.56
CA ASN A 9 29.03 17.77 -11.62
C ASN A 9 29.18 17.22 -13.05
N SER A 10 29.00 18.06 -14.08
CA SER A 10 29.06 17.63 -15.48
C SER A 10 29.92 18.52 -16.39
N THR A 11 30.31 17.98 -17.55
CA THR A 11 30.99 18.68 -18.64
C THR A 11 30.18 18.60 -19.94
N THR A 12 30.29 19.60 -20.81
CA THR A 12 29.66 19.59 -22.13
C THR A 12 30.36 18.59 -23.05
N VAL A 13 29.59 17.84 -23.82
CA VAL A 13 30.11 16.99 -24.90
C VAL A 13 30.24 17.84 -26.16
N ASP A 14 31.35 17.69 -26.89
CA ASP A 14 31.61 18.41 -28.13
C ASP A 14 30.53 18.12 -29.20
N GLU A 15 29.99 19.17 -29.81
CA GLU A 15 28.86 19.05 -30.75
C GLU A 15 29.23 18.24 -31.99
N ILE A 16 30.48 18.35 -32.46
CA ILE A 16 30.97 17.55 -33.59
C ILE A 16 30.95 16.06 -33.22
N SER A 17 31.37 15.70 -32.00
CA SER A 17 31.26 14.32 -31.50
C SER A 17 29.82 13.85 -31.39
N VAL A 18 28.90 14.71 -30.94
CA VAL A 18 27.47 14.37 -30.84
C VAL A 18 26.91 14.07 -32.24
N ARG A 19 27.15 14.95 -33.23
CA ARG A 19 26.67 14.75 -34.60
C ARG A 19 27.29 13.52 -35.26
N LYS A 20 28.58 13.24 -35.03
CA LYS A 20 29.27 12.04 -35.54
C LYS A 20 28.65 10.74 -35.03
N SER A 21 28.03 10.74 -33.85
CA SER A 21 27.34 9.55 -33.32
C SER A 21 26.03 9.22 -34.05
N GLY A 22 25.53 10.12 -34.91
CA GLY A 22 24.20 10.03 -35.53
C GLY A 22 23.08 10.66 -34.70
N ALA A 23 23.38 11.18 -33.50
CA ALA A 23 22.43 11.94 -32.70
C ALA A 23 22.05 13.24 -33.40
N PHE A 24 20.77 13.59 -33.33
CA PHE A 24 20.20 14.74 -34.02
C PHE A 24 19.58 15.78 -33.07
N THR A 25 19.72 15.58 -31.76
CA THR A 25 19.31 16.57 -30.75
C THR A 25 19.86 17.97 -31.04
N THR A 26 19.03 18.96 -30.78
CA THR A 26 19.29 20.41 -30.86
C THR A 26 19.63 21.00 -29.48
N LEU A 27 19.49 20.19 -28.42
CA LEU A 27 19.82 20.57 -27.05
C LEU A 27 21.27 20.18 -26.71
N PRO A 28 21.95 20.92 -25.81
CA PRO A 28 23.32 20.61 -25.43
C PRO A 28 23.38 19.30 -24.64
N VAL A 29 24.31 18.43 -25.05
CA VAL A 29 24.58 17.16 -24.37
C VAL A 29 25.65 17.37 -23.31
N ARG A 30 25.46 16.78 -22.13
CA ARG A 30 26.43 16.82 -21.03
C ARG A 30 26.70 15.42 -20.52
N ILE A 31 27.88 15.23 -19.94
CA ILE A 31 28.31 13.98 -19.31
C ILE A 31 28.77 14.24 -17.88
N SER A 32 28.44 13.32 -16.96
CA SER A 32 28.91 13.41 -15.57
C SER A 32 30.43 13.33 -15.47
N LYS A 33 31.04 14.17 -14.61
CA LYS A 33 32.45 14.08 -14.21
C LYS A 33 32.77 12.78 -13.46
N TYR A 34 31.74 12.10 -12.95
CA TYR A 34 31.83 10.84 -12.19
C TYR A 34 31.47 9.63 -13.05
N ASN A 35 31.65 9.72 -14.37
CA ASN A 35 31.34 8.67 -15.33
C ASN A 35 31.96 7.30 -14.96
N GLU A 36 33.19 7.30 -14.43
CA GLU A 36 33.88 6.06 -13.99
C GLU A 36 33.15 5.32 -12.86
N ILE A 37 32.58 6.06 -11.89
CA ILE A 37 31.78 5.49 -10.81
C ILE A 37 30.53 4.85 -11.39
N ALA A 38 29.90 5.52 -12.36
CA ALA A 38 28.71 5.02 -13.00
C ALA A 38 28.98 3.76 -13.82
N ILE A 39 30.06 3.74 -14.62
CA ILE A 39 30.53 2.57 -15.38
C ILE A 39 30.76 1.38 -14.46
N THR A 40 31.59 1.58 -13.43
CA THR A 40 31.94 0.54 -12.46
C THR A 40 30.70 -0.02 -11.76
N THR A 41 29.74 0.84 -11.41
CA THR A 41 28.53 0.43 -10.68
C THR A 41 27.58 -0.39 -11.55
N ALA A 42 27.35 0.01 -12.81
CA ALA A 42 26.50 -0.76 -13.72
C ALA A 42 27.12 -2.12 -14.05
N GLN A 43 28.43 -2.18 -14.26
CA GLN A 43 29.15 -3.44 -14.48
C GLN A 43 28.98 -4.41 -13.29
N LYS A 44 29.13 -3.90 -12.06
CA LYS A 44 28.92 -4.70 -10.85
C LYS A 44 27.50 -5.22 -10.75
N LEU A 45 26.50 -4.36 -10.96
CA LEU A 45 25.09 -4.77 -10.89
C LEU A 45 24.74 -5.81 -11.96
N ALA A 46 25.23 -5.63 -13.19
CA ALA A 46 25.03 -6.58 -14.27
C ALA A 46 25.73 -7.92 -13.99
N CYS A 47 26.95 -7.90 -13.43
CA CYS A 47 27.64 -9.11 -12.98
C CYS A 47 26.86 -9.84 -11.87
N ILE A 48 26.28 -9.12 -10.90
CA ILE A 48 25.42 -9.69 -9.86
C ILE A 48 24.19 -10.35 -10.49
N TRP A 49 23.51 -9.66 -11.40
CA TRP A 49 22.34 -10.20 -12.10
C TRP A 49 22.67 -11.45 -12.92
N ASP A 50 23.81 -11.46 -13.61
CA ASP A 50 24.24 -12.62 -14.41
C ASP A 50 24.69 -13.81 -13.54
N THR A 51 25.32 -13.54 -12.38
CA THR A 51 25.67 -14.57 -11.38
C THR A 51 24.43 -15.21 -10.75
N MET A 52 23.36 -14.43 -10.57
CA MET A 52 22.05 -14.94 -10.13
C MET A 52 21.33 -15.76 -11.23
N ARG A 53 21.68 -15.57 -12.51
CA ARG A 53 21.05 -16.24 -13.66
C ARG A 53 21.58 -17.65 -13.95
N CYS A 54 22.87 -17.91 -13.73
CA CYS A 54 23.52 -19.20 -13.99
C CYS A 54 24.73 -19.39 -13.07
N GLY A 55 24.97 -20.61 -12.58
CA GLY A 55 26.22 -21.01 -11.91
C GLY A 55 27.49 -20.96 -12.79
N SER A 56 27.45 -20.26 -13.92
CA SER A 56 28.58 -19.92 -14.79
C SER A 56 28.29 -18.62 -15.53
N VAL A 57 29.29 -17.75 -15.65
CA VAL A 57 29.22 -16.45 -16.34
C VAL A 57 28.79 -16.65 -17.81
N SER A 58 27.54 -16.31 -18.13
CA SER A 58 27.09 -16.19 -19.51
C SER A 58 27.45 -14.81 -20.04
N SER A 59 28.29 -14.76 -21.06
CA SER A 59 28.73 -13.54 -21.73
C SER A 59 27.60 -12.91 -22.55
N ARG A 60 26.73 -12.11 -21.92
CA ARG A 60 26.15 -10.97 -22.65
C ARG A 60 27.17 -9.83 -22.55
N PRO A 61 27.67 -9.30 -23.68
CA PRO A 61 28.61 -8.19 -23.63
C PRO A 61 27.87 -6.98 -23.07
N ILE A 62 28.10 -6.67 -21.80
CA ILE A 62 27.74 -5.39 -21.22
C ILE A 62 28.62 -4.38 -21.95
N ASN A 63 28.03 -3.57 -22.82
CA ASN A 63 28.77 -2.54 -23.55
C ASN A 63 29.30 -1.51 -22.55
N VAL A 64 30.56 -1.68 -22.15
CA VAL A 64 31.30 -0.97 -21.07
C VAL A 64 31.39 0.56 -21.25
N GLY A 65 30.88 1.14 -22.34
CA GLY A 65 30.90 2.59 -22.59
C GLY A 65 29.53 3.28 -22.67
N ARG A 66 28.41 2.65 -22.25
CA ARG A 66 27.05 3.09 -22.64
C ARG A 66 26.03 3.13 -21.51
N ASN A 67 26.42 3.52 -20.31
CA ASN A 67 25.44 3.67 -19.23
C ASN A 67 24.54 4.90 -19.50
N LEU A 68 23.25 4.75 -19.20
CA LEU A 68 22.26 5.79 -19.46
C LEU A 68 22.41 6.99 -18.50
N LEU A 69 22.65 6.72 -17.21
CA LEU A 69 22.64 7.75 -16.17
C LEU A 69 23.67 8.88 -16.39
N PRO A 70 24.94 8.63 -16.76
CA PRO A 70 25.92 9.71 -16.95
C PRO A 70 25.55 10.72 -18.03
N LEU A 71 24.66 10.37 -18.95
CA LEU A 71 24.20 11.21 -20.04
C LEU A 71 22.83 11.82 -19.77
N VAL A 72 21.93 11.11 -19.09
CA VAL A 72 20.56 11.55 -18.83
C VAL A 72 20.43 12.32 -17.51
N VAL A 73 21.25 11.98 -16.51
CA VAL A 73 21.32 12.71 -15.23
C VAL A 73 22.78 13.09 -14.91
N PRO A 74 23.42 13.91 -15.76
CA PRO A 74 24.86 14.19 -15.63
C PRO A 74 25.20 15.04 -14.39
N GLU A 75 24.22 15.73 -13.81
CA GLU A 75 24.36 16.52 -12.57
C GLU A 75 24.04 15.75 -11.29
N ALA A 76 24.00 14.41 -11.35
CA ALA A 76 23.88 13.58 -10.16
C ALA A 76 24.92 13.97 -9.10
N LEU A 77 24.50 14.04 -7.84
CA LEU A 77 25.40 14.27 -6.72
C LEU A 77 26.39 13.10 -6.62
N PRO A 78 27.68 13.36 -6.32
CA PRO A 78 28.72 12.33 -6.33
C PRO A 78 28.36 11.14 -5.41
N GLU A 79 27.82 11.44 -4.22
CA GLU A 79 27.40 10.45 -3.23
C GLU A 79 26.16 9.64 -3.65
N ARG A 80 25.28 10.20 -4.49
CA ARG A 80 24.05 9.55 -4.96
C ARG A 80 24.22 8.84 -6.31
N THR A 81 25.34 9.06 -7.00
CA THR A 81 25.59 8.59 -8.37
C THR A 81 25.52 7.06 -8.46
N ALA A 82 26.16 6.33 -7.54
CA ALA A 82 26.15 4.87 -7.57
C ALA A 82 24.73 4.29 -7.38
N THR A 83 23.99 4.75 -6.37
CA THR A 83 22.62 4.30 -6.12
C THR A 83 21.68 4.70 -7.27
N ALA A 84 21.81 5.91 -7.82
CA ALA A 84 21.03 6.33 -8.98
C ALA A 84 21.28 5.45 -10.22
N VAL A 85 22.51 4.98 -10.45
CA VAL A 85 22.81 4.04 -11.55
C VAL A 85 22.06 2.75 -11.34
N LYS A 86 22.15 2.18 -10.13
CA LYS A 86 21.49 0.91 -9.80
C LYS A 86 19.97 1.01 -10.02
N LEU A 87 19.35 2.13 -9.65
CA LEU A 87 17.92 2.36 -9.81
C LEU A 87 17.47 2.43 -11.28
N ILE A 88 18.24 3.10 -12.14
CA ILE A 88 17.93 3.18 -13.58
C ILE A 88 18.09 1.80 -14.25
N GLU A 89 19.18 1.10 -13.95
CA GLU A 89 19.44 -0.24 -14.49
C GLU A 89 18.35 -1.24 -14.06
N LEU A 90 17.87 -1.15 -12.81
CA LEU A 90 16.74 -1.94 -12.33
C LEU A 90 15.44 -1.64 -13.09
N GLY A 91 15.17 -0.37 -13.41
CA GLY A 91 14.04 0.03 -14.26
C GLY A 91 14.08 -0.65 -15.63
N HIS A 92 15.25 -0.68 -16.27
CA HIS A 92 15.44 -1.38 -17.54
C HIS A 92 15.31 -2.91 -17.43
N LEU A 93 15.80 -3.51 -16.35
CA LEU A 93 15.62 -4.94 -16.08
C LEU A 93 14.14 -5.31 -15.88
N CYS A 94 13.35 -4.43 -15.24
CA CYS A 94 11.91 -4.62 -15.10
C CYS A 94 11.19 -4.58 -16.45
N ASP A 95 11.54 -3.64 -17.33
CA ASP A 95 10.97 -3.53 -18.68
C ASP A 95 11.33 -4.72 -19.57
N ALA A 96 12.59 -5.16 -19.55
CA ALA A 96 13.07 -6.29 -20.36
C ALA A 96 12.41 -7.62 -19.96
N ASN A 97 12.14 -7.82 -18.67
CA ASN A 97 11.55 -9.05 -18.17
C ASN A 97 10.01 -9.02 -18.20
N SER A 98 9.36 -7.84 -18.19
CA SER A 98 7.90 -7.71 -18.28
C SER A 98 7.31 -8.33 -19.57
N VAL A 99 8.08 -8.34 -20.67
CA VAL A 99 7.66 -8.94 -21.95
C VAL A 99 7.65 -10.47 -21.91
N VAL A 100 8.53 -11.10 -21.12
CA VAL A 100 8.66 -12.57 -21.03
C VAL A 100 7.56 -13.19 -20.16
N PHE A 101 7.01 -12.43 -19.21
CA PHE A 101 6.04 -12.94 -18.22
C PHE A 101 4.57 -12.81 -18.65
N SER A 102 4.29 -12.13 -19.76
CA SER A 102 2.91 -11.87 -20.22
C SER A 102 2.25 -13.03 -20.98
N ASP A 103 3.01 -14.03 -21.44
CA ASP A 103 2.53 -15.02 -22.42
C ASP A 103 2.11 -16.40 -21.85
N GLN A 104 2.24 -16.69 -20.54
CA GLN A 104 2.10 -18.09 -20.07
C GLN A 104 1.40 -18.36 -18.73
N LEU A 105 0.59 -17.45 -18.18
CA LEU A 105 -0.05 -17.71 -16.88
C LEU A 105 -1.55 -17.47 -16.90
N ASP A 106 -2.28 -18.41 -17.53
CA ASP A 106 -3.67 -18.67 -17.20
C ASP A 106 -3.77 -20.03 -16.48
N SER A 107 -4.58 -20.08 -15.42
CA SER A 107 -5.02 -21.24 -14.63
C SER A 107 -4.16 -21.88 -13.50
N GLN A 108 -2.84 -21.68 -13.36
CA GLN A 108 -2.07 -22.42 -12.31
C GLN A 108 -1.60 -21.63 -11.07
N SER A 109 -1.79 -20.31 -11.01
CA SER A 109 -1.14 -19.45 -10.00
C SER A 109 -1.88 -19.25 -8.68
N ARG A 110 -3.11 -19.75 -8.50
CA ARG A 110 -3.80 -19.62 -7.19
C ARG A 110 -3.29 -20.62 -6.14
N ALA A 111 -2.94 -21.84 -6.54
CA ALA A 111 -2.47 -22.87 -5.62
C ALA A 111 -1.03 -22.62 -5.11
N GLU A 112 -0.16 -22.07 -5.96
CA GLU A 112 1.21 -21.74 -5.55
C GLU A 112 1.30 -20.53 -4.62
N VAL A 113 0.42 -19.53 -4.79
CA VAL A 113 0.34 -18.38 -3.87
C VAL A 113 -0.15 -18.82 -2.48
N TYR A 114 -1.12 -19.74 -2.42
CA TYR A 114 -1.54 -20.37 -1.16
C TYR A 114 -0.45 -21.24 -0.52
N SER A 115 0.33 -21.97 -1.33
CA SER A 115 1.48 -22.78 -0.91
C SER A 115 2.63 -21.92 -0.35
N MET A 116 2.93 -20.77 -0.98
CA MET A 116 3.95 -19.82 -0.49
C MET A 116 3.54 -19.15 0.82
N LEU A 117 2.27 -18.75 0.95
CA LEU A 117 1.74 -18.18 2.20
C LEU A 117 1.79 -19.18 3.35
N THR A 118 1.56 -20.47 3.08
CA THR A 118 1.70 -21.55 4.06
C THR A 118 3.15 -21.78 4.47
N ARG A 119 4.10 -21.71 3.52
CA ARG A 119 5.55 -21.83 3.79
C ARG A 119 6.13 -20.69 4.62
N CYS A 120 5.55 -19.49 4.54
CA CYS A 120 5.99 -18.35 5.36
C CYS A 120 5.54 -18.45 6.84
N LEU A 121 4.59 -19.34 7.15
CA LEU A 121 4.10 -19.56 8.52
C LEU A 121 4.90 -20.61 9.29
N ASP A 122 5.66 -21.48 8.61
CA ASP A 122 6.55 -22.46 9.22
C ASP A 122 7.99 -21.93 9.33
N ARG A 123 8.34 -21.29 10.45
CA ARG A 123 9.73 -20.99 10.81
C ARG A 123 10.34 -22.12 11.64
N CYS A 124 10.57 -23.27 11.01
CA CYS A 124 11.52 -24.29 11.48
C CYS A 124 12.03 -25.16 10.31
N SER A 125 12.81 -24.60 9.38
CA SER A 125 13.90 -25.32 8.68
C SER A 125 14.62 -24.43 7.67
N VAL A 126 15.69 -23.73 8.08
CA VAL A 126 16.79 -23.40 7.16
C VAL A 126 18.08 -23.93 7.77
N ALA A 127 18.10 -25.25 7.93
CA ALA A 127 19.30 -26.04 8.12
C ALA A 127 18.95 -27.50 7.77
N SER A 128 18.86 -27.80 6.48
CA SER A 128 19.05 -29.17 6.00
C SER A 128 19.39 -29.15 4.52
N SER A 129 20.67 -29.41 4.24
CA SER A 129 21.14 -29.98 2.99
C SER A 129 20.24 -31.15 2.58
N CYS A 130 19.54 -31.01 1.46
CA CYS A 130 18.80 -32.10 0.84
C CYS A 130 19.63 -32.59 -0.35
N SER A 131 20.35 -33.70 -0.11
CA SER A 131 20.93 -34.53 -1.15
C SER A 131 19.83 -35.43 -1.70
N CYS A 132 19.25 -35.10 -2.85
CA CYS A 132 18.39 -36.02 -3.60
C CYS A 132 18.74 -35.91 -5.09
N PRO A 133 19.05 -37.03 -5.77
CA PRO A 133 19.31 -37.04 -7.20
C PRO A 133 18.00 -37.12 -7.99
N SER A 134 18.05 -36.52 -9.19
CA SER A 134 17.12 -36.61 -10.34
C SER A 134 15.92 -35.65 -10.39
N THR A 135 16.04 -34.72 -11.36
CA THR A 135 15.00 -34.09 -12.20
C THR A 135 13.80 -33.44 -11.50
N CYS A 136 13.95 -32.17 -11.14
CA CYS A 136 12.84 -31.24 -11.00
C CYS A 136 13.15 -29.98 -11.80
N ASN A 137 12.35 -29.71 -12.85
CA ASN A 137 12.34 -28.46 -13.59
C ASN A 137 11.92 -27.31 -12.66
N LYS A 138 12.89 -26.68 -11.98
CA LYS A 138 12.74 -25.47 -11.16
C LYS A 138 13.69 -24.40 -11.68
N GLU A 139 13.36 -23.73 -12.79
CA GLU A 139 14.24 -22.65 -13.31
C GLU A 139 13.58 -21.27 -13.35
N PHE A 140 12.25 -21.15 -13.20
CA PHE A 140 11.57 -19.86 -13.43
C PHE A 140 11.04 -19.14 -12.17
N GLY A 141 10.71 -19.86 -11.09
CA GLY A 141 10.25 -19.23 -9.83
C GLY A 141 11.33 -18.40 -9.10
N ASP A 142 12.61 -18.64 -9.41
CA ASP A 142 13.73 -18.00 -8.73
C ASP A 142 13.99 -16.57 -9.26
N ARG A 143 13.76 -16.30 -10.54
CA ARG A 143 14.16 -15.03 -11.19
C ARG A 143 13.35 -13.82 -10.74
N GLN A 144 12.04 -13.97 -10.52
CA GLN A 144 11.19 -12.88 -10.03
C GLN A 144 11.48 -12.58 -8.55
N ALA A 145 11.79 -13.60 -7.76
CA ALA A 145 12.22 -13.44 -6.37
C ALA A 145 13.57 -12.72 -6.29
N GLN A 146 14.54 -13.11 -7.12
CA GLN A 146 15.85 -12.46 -7.22
C GLN A 146 15.74 -10.98 -7.64
N LEU A 147 14.90 -10.66 -8.63
CA LEU A 147 14.66 -9.26 -9.04
C LEU A 147 14.03 -8.44 -7.92
N ARG A 148 13.06 -9.01 -7.18
CA ARG A 148 12.46 -8.35 -6.01
C ARG A 148 13.52 -8.08 -4.93
N THR A 149 14.39 -9.04 -4.64
CA THR A 149 15.48 -8.87 -3.68
C THR A 149 16.40 -7.72 -4.06
N LEU A 150 16.82 -7.64 -5.33
CA LEU A 150 17.66 -6.53 -5.80
C LEU A 150 16.94 -5.18 -5.74
N ILE A 151 15.64 -5.13 -6.06
CA ILE A 151 14.84 -3.90 -5.92
C ILE A 151 14.81 -3.43 -4.46
N TYR A 152 14.58 -4.34 -3.51
CA TYR A 152 14.55 -3.99 -2.09
C TYR A 152 15.92 -3.53 -1.58
N GLU A 153 17.00 -4.18 -2.00
CA GLU A 153 18.36 -3.82 -1.60
C GLU A 153 18.71 -2.40 -2.06
N VAL A 154 18.56 -2.12 -3.36
CA VAL A 154 18.90 -0.81 -3.94
C VAL A 154 17.96 0.28 -3.44
N ALA A 155 16.67 -0.03 -3.26
CA ALA A 155 15.74 0.91 -2.64
C ALA A 155 16.10 1.23 -1.19
N THR A 156 16.61 0.26 -0.43
CA THR A 156 17.07 0.50 0.94
C THR A 156 18.25 1.48 0.96
N GLU A 157 19.19 1.36 0.02
CA GLU A 157 20.25 2.36 -0.17
C GLU A 157 19.67 3.75 -0.48
N ALA A 158 18.69 3.84 -1.39
CA ALA A 158 18.04 5.10 -1.74
C ALA A 158 17.30 5.72 -0.54
N ILE A 159 16.64 4.90 0.28
CA ILE A 159 15.93 5.32 1.51
C ILE A 159 16.89 5.86 2.57
N GLN A 160 18.12 5.33 2.64
CA GLN A 160 19.15 5.85 3.54
C GLN A 160 19.61 7.26 3.15
N PHE A 161 19.69 7.55 1.84
CA PHE A 161 20.04 8.89 1.35
C PHE A 161 18.85 9.87 1.38
N ASP A 162 17.65 9.40 1.03
CA ASP A 162 16.42 10.20 0.98
C ASP A 162 15.21 9.28 1.17
N ARG A 163 14.68 9.24 2.40
CA ARG A 163 13.60 8.32 2.79
C ARG A 163 12.35 8.48 1.92
N GLU A 164 11.97 9.71 1.58
CA GLU A 164 10.73 9.95 0.85
C GLU A 164 10.88 9.57 -0.63
N GLN A 165 11.96 10.02 -1.28
CA GLN A 165 12.21 9.67 -2.69
C GLN A 165 12.53 8.18 -2.84
N GLY A 166 13.30 7.59 -1.92
CA GLY A 166 13.60 6.15 -1.91
C GLY A 166 12.34 5.29 -1.77
N MET A 167 11.39 5.69 -0.92
CA MET A 167 10.10 5.00 -0.78
C MET A 167 9.23 5.14 -2.03
N LEU A 168 9.19 6.33 -2.66
CA LEU A 168 8.47 6.56 -3.91
C LEU A 168 9.05 5.71 -5.06
N ILE A 169 10.37 5.64 -5.16
CA ILE A 169 11.07 4.82 -6.16
C ILE A 169 10.81 3.33 -5.93
N LEU A 170 10.83 2.87 -4.68
CA LEU A 170 10.49 1.48 -4.31
C LEU A 170 9.06 1.12 -4.71
N GLU A 171 8.09 1.99 -4.44
CA GLU A 171 6.69 1.77 -4.81
C GLU A 171 6.54 1.63 -6.33
N LEU A 172 7.20 2.49 -7.11
CA LEU A 172 7.12 2.49 -8.56
C LEU A 172 7.83 1.29 -9.20
N LEU A 173 9.00 0.89 -8.70
CA LEU A 173 9.67 -0.35 -9.12
C LEU A 173 8.89 -1.60 -8.69
N GLY A 174 8.27 -1.58 -7.52
CA GLY A 174 7.41 -2.67 -7.04
C GLY A 174 6.18 -2.90 -7.93
N LYS A 175 5.55 -1.81 -8.42
CA LYS A 175 4.45 -1.88 -9.38
C LYS A 175 4.88 -2.43 -10.75
N ALA A 176 6.13 -2.22 -11.16
CA ALA A 176 6.67 -2.75 -12.41
C ALA A 176 6.87 -4.28 -12.39
N VAL A 177 6.95 -4.91 -11.21
CA VAL A 177 7.13 -6.37 -11.04
C VAL A 177 5.80 -7.09 -10.71
N ALA A 178 4.71 -6.34 -10.51
CA ALA A 178 3.38 -6.85 -10.26
C ALA A 178 2.57 -6.95 -11.58
N PRO A 179 1.83 -8.05 -11.83
CA PRO A 179 0.98 -8.15 -13.01
C PRO A 179 -0.26 -7.28 -12.82
N GLU A 180 -0.27 -6.07 -13.38
CA GLU A 180 -1.51 -5.31 -13.56
C GLU A 180 -2.22 -5.75 -14.85
N PRO A 181 -3.57 -5.85 -14.84
CA PRO A 181 -4.33 -6.09 -16.07
C PRO A 181 -4.13 -4.90 -17.02
N MET A 182 -3.66 -5.20 -18.23
CA MET A 182 -3.42 -4.20 -19.27
C MET A 182 -4.68 -3.38 -19.55
N SER A 183 -4.66 -2.10 -19.20
CA SER A 183 -5.59 -1.12 -19.75
C SER A 183 -5.24 -0.88 -21.22
N PHE A 184 -6.21 -1.05 -22.12
CA PHE A 184 -6.07 -0.69 -23.53
C PHE A 184 -5.57 0.75 -23.69
N GLY A 185 -4.43 0.92 -24.36
CA GLY A 185 -4.07 2.19 -25.01
C GLY A 185 -3.03 3.10 -24.34
N CYS A 186 -2.32 2.72 -23.27
CA CYS A 186 -1.23 3.56 -22.76
C CYS A 186 -0.01 2.73 -22.30
N ARG A 187 0.84 2.35 -23.25
CA ARG A 187 2.13 1.68 -22.99
C ARG A 187 3.19 2.72 -22.58
N LYS A 188 3.12 3.25 -21.36
CA LYS A 188 4.31 3.93 -20.78
C LYS A 188 5.20 2.87 -20.13
N SER A 189 6.41 2.63 -20.65
CA SER A 189 7.38 1.69 -20.08
C SER A 189 7.70 2.04 -18.61
N SER A 190 8.02 1.04 -17.79
CA SER A 190 8.25 1.22 -16.36
C SER A 190 9.47 2.11 -16.08
N ALA A 191 10.49 2.11 -16.95
CA ALA A 191 11.64 3.02 -16.87
C ALA A 191 11.21 4.50 -16.92
N PHE A 192 10.15 4.86 -17.65
CA PHE A 192 9.63 6.23 -17.67
C PHE A 192 8.83 6.61 -16.42
N ARG A 193 8.25 5.63 -15.73
CA ARG A 193 7.50 5.89 -14.48
C ARG A 193 8.44 6.25 -13.34
N THR A 194 9.63 5.64 -13.28
CA THR A 194 10.64 5.86 -12.23
C THR A 194 11.65 6.96 -12.56
N PHE A 195 11.73 7.38 -13.83
CA PHE A 195 12.70 8.37 -14.30
C PHE A 195 12.69 9.67 -13.47
N TRP A 196 11.54 10.29 -13.27
CA TRP A 196 11.44 11.59 -12.59
C TRP A 196 11.82 11.54 -11.10
N PRO A 197 11.33 10.57 -10.30
CA PRO A 197 11.82 10.38 -8.93
C PRO A 197 13.32 10.09 -8.86
N ILE A 198 13.88 9.32 -9.80
CA ILE A 198 15.32 9.05 -9.85
C ILE A 198 16.10 10.33 -10.19
N LEU A 199 15.62 11.14 -11.12
CA LEU A 199 16.21 12.44 -11.46
C LEU A 199 16.26 13.35 -10.23
N GLU A 200 15.12 13.52 -9.55
CA GLU A 200 14.98 14.31 -8.31
C GLU A 200 15.91 13.81 -7.20
N PHE A 201 15.94 12.50 -6.98
CA PHE A 201 16.86 11.85 -6.04
C PHE A 201 18.31 12.15 -6.40
N ALA A 202 18.71 11.92 -7.65
CA ALA A 202 20.08 12.03 -8.11
C ALA A 202 20.62 13.46 -8.00
N ILE A 203 19.84 14.48 -8.37
CA ILE A 203 20.26 15.88 -8.26
C ILE A 203 20.07 16.45 -6.85
N GLY A 204 19.42 15.71 -5.94
CA GLY A 204 19.13 16.14 -4.58
C GLY A 204 18.14 17.29 -4.51
N MET A 205 17.12 17.29 -5.37
CA MET A 205 16.06 18.30 -5.37
C MET A 205 14.71 17.67 -5.06
N LYS A 206 13.99 18.29 -4.12
CA LYS A 206 12.62 17.91 -3.77
C LYS A 206 11.65 18.93 -4.34
N LEU A 207 10.79 18.49 -5.25
CA LEU A 207 9.72 19.31 -5.78
C LEU A 207 8.50 19.27 -4.86
N SER A 208 7.94 20.44 -4.54
CA SER A 208 6.62 20.54 -3.90
C SER A 208 5.50 20.20 -4.89
N GLU A 209 4.29 19.97 -4.39
CA GLU A 209 3.13 19.69 -5.27
C GLU A 209 2.85 20.85 -6.23
N MET A 210 3.01 22.09 -5.77
CA MET A 210 2.88 23.28 -6.61
C MET A 210 3.96 23.35 -7.70
N ASP A 211 5.19 22.92 -7.39
CA ASP A 211 6.26 22.84 -8.39
C ASP A 211 5.96 21.79 -9.46
N ARG A 212 5.39 20.65 -9.06
CA ARG A 212 4.98 19.59 -9.99
C ARG A 212 3.86 20.04 -10.91
N ILE A 213 2.92 20.85 -10.41
CA ILE A 213 1.87 21.47 -11.21
C ILE A 213 2.48 22.46 -12.21
N LEU A 214 3.37 23.33 -11.75
CA LEU A 214 4.04 24.33 -12.59
C LEU A 214 4.89 23.71 -13.71
N LEU A 215 5.57 22.60 -13.42
CA LEU A 215 6.48 21.92 -14.34
C LEU A 215 5.80 20.84 -15.19
N ARG A 216 4.48 20.68 -15.09
CA ARG A 216 3.71 19.61 -15.74
C ARG A 216 3.91 19.57 -17.26
N ASP A 217 3.84 20.72 -17.91
CA ASP A 217 3.94 20.78 -19.39
C ASP A 217 5.36 20.48 -19.86
N ILE A 218 6.37 20.93 -19.10
CA ILE A 218 7.78 20.57 -19.35
C ILE A 218 7.95 19.05 -19.22
N LYS A 219 7.42 18.46 -18.15
CA LYS A 219 7.46 17.01 -17.90
C LYS A 219 6.81 16.21 -19.04
N ASN A 220 5.64 16.65 -19.51
CA ASN A 220 4.92 15.98 -20.59
C ASN A 220 5.69 16.00 -21.93
N VAL A 221 6.33 17.13 -22.26
CA VAL A 221 7.15 17.26 -23.48
C VAL A 221 8.37 16.33 -23.43
N VAL A 222 9.01 16.22 -22.26
CA VAL A 222 10.15 15.33 -22.06
C VAL A 222 9.73 13.86 -22.15
N ASP A 223 8.61 13.48 -21.50
CA ASP A 223 8.03 12.13 -21.61
C ASP A 223 7.73 11.75 -23.08
N GLU A 224 7.06 12.64 -23.84
CA GLU A 224 6.75 12.41 -25.25
C GLU A 224 8.01 12.27 -26.10
N CYS A 225 9.01 13.13 -25.86
CA CYS A 225 10.28 13.07 -26.59
C CYS A 225 11.03 11.75 -26.34
N HIS A 226 11.07 11.27 -25.10
CA HIS A 226 11.69 9.98 -24.81
C HIS A 226 10.97 8.81 -25.49
N MET A 227 9.63 8.79 -25.46
CA MET A 227 8.84 7.75 -26.14
C MET A 227 9.09 7.73 -27.66
N LEU A 228 9.11 8.91 -28.30
CA LEU A 228 9.37 9.00 -29.73
C LEU A 228 10.81 8.63 -30.10
N ASN A 229 11.78 8.90 -29.21
CA ASN A 229 13.15 8.41 -29.38
C ASN A 229 13.20 6.88 -29.39
N ASP A 230 12.47 6.21 -28.49
CA ASP A 230 12.41 4.74 -28.47
C ASP A 230 11.84 4.17 -29.75
N GLU A 231 10.80 4.80 -30.29
CA GLU A 231 10.20 4.42 -31.57
C GLU A 231 11.16 4.66 -32.74
N TYR A 232 11.79 5.83 -32.82
CA TYR A 232 12.72 6.20 -33.89
C TYR A 232 13.94 5.28 -33.95
N TRP A 233 14.55 4.97 -32.80
CA TRP A 233 15.75 4.14 -32.73
C TRP A 233 15.44 2.64 -32.73
N GLY A 234 14.21 2.24 -32.36
CA GLY A 234 13.74 0.85 -32.38
C GLY A 234 13.27 0.34 -33.74
N ALA A 235 12.89 1.23 -34.67
CA ALA A 235 12.34 0.89 -35.98
C ALA A 235 13.23 -0.01 -36.88
N ASN A 236 14.52 -0.16 -36.56
CA ASN A 236 15.48 -0.97 -37.34
C ASN A 236 15.58 -2.45 -36.87
N ALA A 237 14.96 -2.83 -35.74
CA ALA A 237 15.12 -4.17 -35.15
C ALA A 237 14.16 -5.21 -35.77
N THR A 238 14.56 -5.82 -36.87
CA THR A 238 13.87 -6.95 -37.52
C THR A 238 14.05 -8.25 -36.71
N SER A 239 13.33 -8.44 -35.59
CA SER A 239 12.95 -9.76 -35.02
C SER A 239 12.51 -9.66 -33.56
N SER A 240 11.22 -9.46 -33.31
CA SER A 240 10.44 -10.00 -32.17
C SER A 240 9.12 -9.25 -32.10
N GLY A 241 8.03 -9.95 -32.42
CA GLY A 241 6.72 -9.36 -32.72
C GLY A 241 5.91 -8.83 -31.53
N VAL A 242 6.42 -7.86 -30.74
CA VAL A 242 5.67 -7.33 -29.58
C VAL A 242 5.60 -5.79 -29.51
N TYR A 243 6.20 -5.04 -30.43
CA TYR A 243 5.96 -3.60 -30.56
C TYR A 243 4.98 -3.32 -31.70
N GLN A 244 3.68 -3.50 -31.44
CA GLN A 244 2.65 -2.82 -32.23
C GLN A 244 2.70 -1.35 -31.86
N THR A 245 3.44 -0.56 -32.65
CA THR A 245 3.37 0.90 -32.65
C THR A 245 2.10 1.34 -33.36
N ASP A 246 1.49 2.44 -32.92
CA ASP A 246 0.29 3.05 -33.56
C ASP A 246 0.55 3.49 -35.02
N PHE A 247 1.79 3.43 -35.50
CA PHE A 247 2.18 3.64 -36.90
C PHE A 247 1.75 2.52 -37.86
N GLY A 248 1.36 1.34 -37.37
CA GLY A 248 0.75 0.32 -38.22
C GLY A 248 -0.60 0.72 -38.84
N ARG A 249 -1.15 1.89 -38.47
CA ARG A 249 -2.49 2.36 -38.89
C ARG A 249 -2.52 3.58 -39.83
N MET A 250 -1.38 4.14 -40.24
CA MET A 250 -1.33 5.26 -41.19
C MET A 250 -0.93 4.76 -42.61
N PRO A 251 -1.86 4.62 -43.56
CA PRO A 251 -1.62 3.85 -44.81
C PRO A 251 -0.77 4.56 -45.89
N SER A 252 -0.14 5.70 -45.62
CA SER A 252 0.30 6.64 -46.67
C SER A 252 1.77 7.08 -46.68
N LEU A 253 2.66 6.53 -45.84
CA LEU A 253 4.07 6.95 -45.79
C LEU A 253 5.05 5.76 -45.93
N SER A 254 6.16 5.97 -46.64
CA SER A 254 7.26 4.99 -46.72
C SER A 254 8.00 4.88 -45.37
N PHE A 255 8.70 3.77 -45.15
CA PHE A 255 9.50 3.55 -43.92
C PHE A 255 10.48 4.69 -43.64
N GLU A 256 11.16 5.19 -44.67
CA GLU A 256 12.06 6.36 -44.57
C GLU A 256 11.30 7.65 -44.28
N GLY A 257 10.12 7.85 -44.89
CA GLY A 257 9.25 9.01 -44.63
C GLY A 257 8.70 9.02 -43.20
N GLY A 258 8.39 7.85 -42.63
CA GLY A 258 7.98 7.72 -41.23
C GLY A 258 9.11 8.04 -40.26
N LYS A 259 10.33 7.57 -40.55
CA LYS A 259 11.52 7.85 -39.74
C LYS A 259 11.89 9.34 -39.74
N GLU A 260 11.86 9.99 -40.89
CA GLU A 260 12.12 11.44 -40.96
C GLU A 260 11.01 12.24 -40.27
N SER A 261 9.74 11.82 -40.37
CA SER A 261 8.63 12.44 -39.65
C SER A 261 8.78 12.36 -38.12
N LEU A 262 9.19 11.20 -37.59
CA LEU A 262 9.50 11.04 -36.15
C LEU A 262 10.65 11.94 -35.71
N LYS A 263 11.71 12.02 -36.51
CA LYS A 263 12.85 12.91 -36.26
C LYS A 263 12.42 14.37 -36.23
N SER A 264 11.62 14.83 -37.20
CA SER A 264 11.06 16.19 -37.19
C SER A 264 10.24 16.47 -35.94
N ARG A 265 9.40 15.52 -35.52
CA ARG A 265 8.56 15.67 -34.32
C ARG A 265 9.37 15.71 -33.02
N ILE A 266 10.44 14.91 -32.91
CA ILE A 266 11.37 14.96 -31.77
C ILE A 266 12.06 16.34 -31.70
N ILE A 267 12.49 16.88 -32.84
CA ILE A 267 13.10 18.21 -32.93
C ILE A 267 12.08 19.30 -32.54
N ASP A 268 10.84 19.21 -33.01
CA ASP A 268 9.76 20.15 -32.63
C ASP A 268 9.48 20.14 -31.12
N LEU A 269 9.55 18.97 -30.47
CA LEU A 269 9.42 18.85 -29.02
C LEU A 269 10.58 19.52 -28.27
N GLU A 270 11.81 19.44 -28.79
CA GLU A 270 12.95 20.16 -28.20
C GLU A 270 12.81 21.68 -28.34
N TYR A 271 12.30 22.17 -29.48
CA TYR A 271 11.95 23.59 -29.63
C TYR A 271 10.81 24.00 -28.70
N ARG A 272 9.77 23.17 -28.57
CA ARG A 272 8.66 23.41 -27.63
C ARG A 272 9.15 23.46 -26.19
N TYR A 273 10.06 22.58 -25.81
CA TYR A 273 10.70 22.57 -24.50
C TYR A 273 11.42 23.90 -24.22
N ARG A 274 12.18 24.44 -25.19
CA ARG A 274 12.83 25.76 -25.06
C ARG A 274 11.84 26.91 -24.92
N ALA A 275 10.73 26.85 -25.67
CA ALA A 275 9.67 27.85 -25.55
C ALA A 275 9.02 27.81 -24.16
N LEU A 276 8.72 26.63 -23.62
CA LEU A 276 8.17 26.46 -22.27
C LEU A 276 9.16 26.93 -21.19
N GLN A 277 10.45 26.65 -21.36
CA GLN A 277 11.49 27.17 -20.46
C GLN A 277 11.48 28.71 -20.43
N ALA A 278 11.39 29.37 -21.59
CA ALA A 278 11.31 30.82 -21.67
C ALA A 278 10.01 31.37 -21.07
N GLU A 279 8.89 30.69 -21.28
CA GLU A 279 7.58 31.06 -20.71
C GLU A 279 7.60 31.02 -19.17
N VAL A 280 8.12 29.93 -18.58
CA VAL A 280 8.24 29.79 -17.12
C VAL A 280 9.18 30.85 -16.55
N CYS A 281 10.32 31.11 -17.21
CA CYS A 281 11.24 32.17 -16.82
C CYS A 281 10.59 33.57 -16.85
N GLY A 282 9.76 33.86 -17.85
CA GLY A 282 9.12 35.17 -17.99
C GLY A 282 7.94 35.37 -17.04
N LYS A 283 7.12 34.33 -16.85
CA LYS A 283 5.88 34.40 -16.07
C LYS A 283 6.12 34.25 -14.57
N TYR A 284 7.14 33.49 -14.17
CA TYR A 284 7.43 33.15 -12.78
C TYR A 284 8.93 33.31 -12.49
N PRO A 285 9.47 34.53 -12.43
CA PRO A 285 10.92 34.76 -12.36
C PRO A 285 11.55 34.23 -11.06
N VAL A 286 10.83 34.28 -9.94
CA VAL A 286 11.33 33.81 -8.63
C VAL A 286 11.34 32.28 -8.56
N GLU A 287 10.24 31.66 -8.96
CA GLU A 287 10.09 30.20 -9.01
C GLU A 287 11.02 29.59 -10.06
N SER A 288 11.19 30.25 -11.21
CA SER A 288 12.13 29.84 -12.26
C SER A 288 13.56 29.83 -11.76
N MET A 289 13.99 30.81 -10.96
CA MET A 289 15.33 30.79 -10.34
C MET A 289 15.51 29.58 -9.41
N ARG A 290 14.51 29.28 -8.57
CA ARG A 290 14.54 28.14 -7.63
C ARG A 290 14.49 26.80 -8.35
N LEU A 291 13.70 26.68 -9.41
CA LEU A 291 13.48 25.45 -10.18
C LEU A 291 14.44 25.28 -11.36
N ARG A 292 15.30 26.27 -11.61
CA ARG A 292 16.23 26.31 -12.75
C ARG A 292 17.02 25.01 -12.90
N ARG A 293 17.59 24.51 -11.81
CA ARG A 293 18.42 23.29 -11.82
C ARG A 293 17.63 22.06 -12.24
N TRP A 294 16.36 21.95 -11.86
CA TRP A 294 15.48 20.85 -12.30
C TRP A 294 15.11 21.01 -13.77
N ILE A 295 14.71 22.21 -14.18
CA ILE A 295 14.35 22.51 -15.58
C ILE A 295 15.54 22.19 -16.47
N GLU A 296 16.71 22.76 -16.20
CA GLU A 296 17.92 22.51 -16.97
C GLU A 296 18.30 21.02 -17.02
N ALA A 297 18.17 20.28 -15.91
CA ALA A 297 18.42 18.84 -15.88
C ALA A 297 17.44 18.06 -16.78
N ALA A 298 16.17 18.46 -16.86
CA ALA A 298 15.18 17.84 -17.76
C ALA A 298 15.54 18.04 -19.25
N GLY A 299 16.02 19.22 -19.63
CA GLY A 299 16.47 19.48 -21.01
C GLY A 299 17.72 18.69 -21.38
N VAL A 300 18.65 18.54 -20.44
CA VAL A 300 19.84 17.70 -20.65
C VAL A 300 19.47 16.21 -20.70
N ALA A 301 18.47 15.78 -19.93
CA ALA A 301 17.96 14.41 -20.01
C ALA A 301 17.41 14.08 -21.41
N MET A 302 16.63 14.98 -22.02
CA MET A 302 16.14 14.82 -23.40
C MET A 302 17.30 14.65 -24.40
N ALA A 303 18.28 15.56 -24.34
CA ALA A 303 19.43 15.56 -25.23
C ALA A 303 20.31 14.31 -25.06
N GLY A 304 20.62 13.99 -23.80
CA GLY A 304 21.43 12.86 -23.41
C GLY A 304 20.81 11.52 -23.80
N TYR A 305 19.48 11.42 -23.78
CA TYR A 305 18.77 10.21 -24.17
C TYR A 305 18.86 9.95 -25.69
N ASN A 306 18.65 10.97 -26.52
CA ASN A 306 18.84 10.85 -27.97
C ASN A 306 20.30 10.47 -28.31
N TYR A 307 21.26 11.10 -27.64
CA TYR A 307 22.68 10.80 -27.82
C TYR A 307 23.04 9.38 -27.39
N TRP A 308 22.57 8.94 -26.22
CA TRP A 308 22.76 7.58 -25.73
C TRP A 308 22.15 6.53 -26.68
N ARG A 309 20.94 6.79 -27.21
CA ARG A 309 20.29 5.91 -28.19
C ARG A 309 21.08 5.84 -29.50
N ALA A 310 21.59 6.97 -29.99
CA ALA A 310 22.41 7.02 -31.20
C ALA A 310 23.72 6.24 -31.04
N LEU A 311 24.41 6.41 -29.91
CA LEU A 311 25.58 5.62 -29.54
C LEU A 311 25.23 4.14 -29.52
N SER A 312 24.11 3.77 -28.87
CA SER A 312 23.65 2.39 -28.74
C SER A 312 23.37 1.72 -30.08
N ALA A 313 22.75 2.45 -31.03
CA ALA A 313 22.41 1.96 -32.36
C ALA A 313 23.63 1.81 -33.31
N ASN A 314 24.65 2.65 -33.17
CA ASN A 314 25.80 2.71 -34.08
C ASN A 314 27.08 2.00 -33.56
N GLY A 315 26.94 1.09 -32.58
CA GLY A 315 28.09 0.40 -31.97
C GLY A 315 28.53 -0.88 -32.68
N PRO A 316 29.85 -1.12 -32.85
CA PRO A 316 30.31 -2.45 -33.22
C PRO A 316 30.00 -3.42 -32.08
N CYS A 317 29.25 -4.47 -32.39
CA CYS A 317 28.89 -5.53 -31.44
C CYS A 317 30.08 -6.44 -31.08
N ASN A 318 31.30 -6.14 -31.54
CA ASN A 318 32.48 -6.98 -31.39
C ASN A 318 33.70 -6.12 -31.08
N ASN A 319 34.48 -6.59 -30.10
CA ASN A 319 35.76 -6.08 -29.61
C ASN A 319 35.65 -5.05 -28.48
N LEU A 320 35.68 -5.52 -27.22
CA LEU A 320 36.71 -5.18 -26.24
C LEU A 320 36.57 -6.05 -24.96
N SER A 321 37.73 -6.48 -24.46
CA SER A 321 38.05 -7.38 -23.33
C SER A 321 36.97 -7.66 -22.27
N THR A 322 36.56 -8.93 -22.18
CA THR A 322 36.08 -9.57 -20.95
C THR A 322 37.17 -9.54 -19.88
N SER A 323 37.11 -8.60 -18.93
CA SER A 323 37.72 -8.83 -17.63
C SER A 323 36.79 -9.73 -16.83
N ALA A 324 37.23 -10.95 -16.54
CA ALA A 324 36.50 -11.85 -15.66
C ALA A 324 36.49 -11.24 -14.24
N CYS A 325 35.32 -10.79 -13.77
CA CYS A 325 35.16 -10.38 -12.38
C CYS A 325 35.11 -11.63 -11.49
N SER A 326 36.17 -11.84 -10.70
CA SER A 326 36.17 -12.80 -9.60
C SER A 326 35.55 -12.15 -8.37
N CYS A 327 34.25 -12.33 -8.16
CA CYS A 327 33.58 -11.88 -6.93
C CYS A 327 33.24 -13.10 -6.07
N SER A 328 33.77 -13.15 -4.84
CA SER A 328 33.42 -14.17 -3.83
C SER A 328 32.24 -13.68 -2.96
N PRO A 329 31.41 -14.59 -2.41
CA PRO A 329 30.16 -14.21 -1.71
C PRO A 329 30.35 -13.60 -0.31
N SER A 330 31.57 -13.32 0.15
CA SER A 330 31.88 -13.18 1.58
C SER A 330 32.27 -11.77 2.06
N GLU A 331 32.20 -10.72 1.24
CA GLU A 331 32.61 -9.36 1.64
C GLU A 331 31.48 -8.47 2.19
N TRP A 332 30.33 -9.05 2.55
CA TRP A 332 29.15 -8.29 3.00
C TRP A 332 29.13 -7.87 4.49
N THR A 333 30.19 -8.12 5.27
CA THR A 333 30.14 -7.91 6.74
C THR A 333 31.22 -6.99 7.31
N ARG A 334 31.60 -5.90 6.64
CA ARG A 334 32.41 -4.87 7.32
C ARG A 334 32.34 -3.48 6.68
N VAL A 335 31.38 -2.66 7.09
CA VAL A 335 31.66 -1.24 7.34
C VAL A 335 30.99 -0.83 8.66
N THR A 336 31.87 -0.40 9.56
CA THR A 336 31.68 0.06 10.94
C THR A 336 30.74 1.27 11.07
N THR A 337 29.81 1.17 12.02
CA THR A 337 29.05 2.26 12.64
C THR A 337 29.94 3.37 13.21
N PRO A 338 29.37 4.56 13.47
CA PRO A 338 29.11 4.89 14.87
C PRO A 338 27.63 5.17 15.11
N ALA A 339 27.09 4.49 16.11
CA ALA A 339 25.77 4.74 16.66
C ALA A 339 25.71 6.16 17.24
N SER A 340 24.90 7.03 16.64
CA SER A 340 24.33 8.17 17.34
C SER A 340 22.87 7.84 17.65
N THR A 341 22.63 7.62 18.94
CA THR A 341 21.32 7.50 19.56
C THR A 341 20.52 8.78 19.28
N ILE A 342 19.72 8.79 18.22
CA ILE A 342 18.69 9.81 18.02
C ILE A 342 17.39 9.23 18.57
N SER A 343 17.07 9.66 19.79
CA SER A 343 15.74 9.48 20.37
C SER A 343 14.72 10.20 19.49
N TYR A 344 13.97 9.44 18.69
CA TYR A 344 12.77 9.94 18.02
C TYR A 344 11.67 10.16 19.06
N SER A 345 11.52 11.40 19.51
CA SER A 345 10.29 11.86 20.15
C SER A 345 9.20 12.01 19.09
N SER A 346 8.49 10.94 18.78
CA SER A 346 7.27 10.99 17.96
C SER A 346 6.06 11.31 18.86
N SER A 347 6.01 12.55 19.35
CA SER A 347 4.86 13.14 20.03
C SER A 347 4.18 14.13 19.09
N HIS A 348 3.68 13.65 17.95
CA HIS A 348 2.68 14.37 17.17
C HIS A 348 1.49 13.44 16.94
N THR A 349 0.87 13.03 18.04
CA THR A 349 -0.57 12.82 18.07
C THR A 349 -1.22 14.15 17.67
N TYR A 350 -2.07 14.09 16.66
CA TYR A 350 -2.90 15.22 16.26
C TYR A 350 -3.85 15.54 17.41
N SER A 351 -3.44 16.45 18.30
CA SER A 351 -4.31 17.10 19.27
C SER A 351 -5.08 18.21 18.55
N GLY A 352 -5.88 17.83 17.54
CA GLY A 352 -7.01 18.63 17.13
C GLY A 352 -8.08 18.43 18.19
N THR A 353 -8.51 19.50 18.84
CA THR A 353 -9.66 19.51 19.74
C THR A 353 -10.82 18.77 19.07
N TYR A 354 -11.12 17.56 19.55
CA TYR A 354 -12.36 16.86 19.25
C TYR A 354 -13.48 17.74 19.78
N ASP A 355 -14.02 18.60 18.93
CA ASP A 355 -15.29 19.24 19.21
C ASP A 355 -16.31 18.11 19.41
N ARG A 356 -17.07 18.28 20.48
CA ARG A 356 -17.94 17.31 21.15
C ARG A 356 -19.09 16.85 20.24
N GLY A 357 -18.78 16.08 19.20
CA GLY A 357 -19.72 15.22 18.48
C GLY A 357 -19.79 13.88 19.19
N GLU A 358 -21.00 13.40 19.46
CA GLU A 358 -21.30 12.20 20.26
C GLU A 358 -20.32 11.04 19.99
N SER A 359 -19.53 10.71 21.00
CA SER A 359 -18.67 9.53 20.97
C SER A 359 -19.57 8.29 20.86
N THR A 360 -19.24 7.40 19.92
CA THR A 360 -19.95 6.14 19.70
C THR A 360 -20.11 5.38 21.02
N THR A 361 -21.21 4.63 21.18
CA THR A 361 -21.40 3.80 22.37
C THR A 361 -20.24 2.83 22.59
N LEU A 362 -19.60 2.32 21.52
CA LEU A 362 -18.37 1.52 21.60
C LEU A 362 -17.18 2.31 22.15
N THR A 363 -16.88 3.48 21.58
CA THR A 363 -15.71 4.29 21.95
C THR A 363 -15.85 4.84 23.37
N ALA A 364 -17.04 5.33 23.74
CA ALA A 364 -17.32 5.82 25.08
C ALA A 364 -17.21 4.70 26.13
N THR A 365 -17.75 3.52 25.84
CA THR A 365 -17.70 2.36 26.76
C THR A 365 -16.28 1.82 26.88
N LEU A 366 -15.56 1.67 25.76
CA LEU A 366 -14.16 1.21 25.76
C LEU A 366 -13.23 2.13 26.55
N ASN A 367 -13.45 3.45 26.53
CA ASN A 367 -12.62 4.39 27.28
C ASN A 367 -12.83 4.30 28.81
N MET A 368 -14.03 3.94 29.26
CA MET A 368 -14.34 3.79 30.69
C MET A 368 -14.01 2.40 31.24
N THR A 369 -13.96 1.39 30.37
CA THR A 369 -13.77 -0.02 30.72
C THR A 369 -12.44 -0.30 31.46
N PRO A 370 -11.27 0.24 31.06
CA PRO A 370 -10.01 -0.01 31.75
C PRO A 370 -10.05 0.41 33.22
N SER A 371 -10.51 1.63 33.50
CA SER A 371 -10.61 2.16 34.87
C SER A 371 -11.61 1.39 35.72
N ALA A 372 -12.74 1.00 35.12
CA ALA A 372 -13.77 0.24 35.81
C ALA A 372 -13.29 -1.16 36.19
N LEU A 373 -12.64 -1.89 35.26
CA LEU A 373 -12.09 -3.21 35.54
C LEU A 373 -10.86 -3.15 36.46
N ASN A 374 -10.09 -2.06 36.42
CA ASN A 374 -8.90 -1.90 37.25
C ASN A 374 -9.20 -1.83 38.75
N GLN A 375 -10.44 -1.53 39.14
CA GLN A 375 -10.84 -1.61 40.56
C GLN A 375 -10.65 -3.03 41.11
N TRP A 376 -10.92 -4.07 40.31
CA TRP A 376 -10.71 -5.46 40.72
C TRP A 376 -9.29 -5.96 40.43
N THR A 377 -8.62 -5.51 39.36
CA THR A 377 -7.26 -6.01 39.06
C THR A 377 -6.17 -5.30 39.85
N ARG A 378 -6.40 -4.05 40.29
CA ARG A 378 -5.43 -3.22 41.02
C ARG A 378 -4.05 -3.16 40.34
N ALA A 379 -4.03 -3.02 39.02
CA ALA A 379 -2.80 -2.82 38.27
C ALA A 379 -2.26 -1.39 38.52
N PRO A 380 -0.93 -1.17 38.42
CA PRO A 380 -0.32 0.14 38.62
C PRO A 380 -0.87 1.18 37.64
N ALA A 381 -1.07 2.41 38.10
CA ALA A 381 -1.52 3.53 37.27
C ALA A 381 -0.76 3.69 35.93
N PRO A 382 0.60 3.61 35.87
CA PRO A 382 1.31 3.71 34.59
C PRO A 382 0.98 2.55 33.62
N ALA A 383 0.77 1.34 34.14
CA ALA A 383 0.38 0.18 33.33
C ALA A 383 -1.03 0.36 32.78
N VAL A 384 -1.99 0.83 33.59
CA VAL A 384 -3.36 1.09 33.16
C VAL A 384 -3.41 2.16 32.07
N GLN A 385 -2.61 3.23 32.21
CA GLN A 385 -2.52 4.28 31.19
C GLN A 385 -1.92 3.76 29.89
N CYS A 386 -0.85 2.97 29.96
CA CYS A 386 -0.25 2.31 28.81
C CYS A 386 -1.26 1.40 28.09
N ILE A 387 -1.95 0.52 28.84
CA ILE A 387 -2.95 -0.40 28.30
C ILE A 387 -4.13 0.38 27.69
N SER A 388 -4.62 1.43 28.35
CA SER A 388 -5.73 2.25 27.83
C SER A 388 -5.36 2.92 26.50
N SER A 389 -4.16 3.49 26.40
CA SER A 389 -3.66 4.11 25.16
C SER A 389 -3.51 3.08 24.04
N LEU A 390 -2.97 1.91 24.38
CA LEU A 390 -2.76 0.80 23.45
C LEU A 390 -4.10 0.31 22.88
N ILE A 391 -5.08 0.05 23.74
CA ILE A 391 -6.42 -0.42 23.34
C ILE A 391 -7.13 0.61 22.47
N THR A 392 -7.05 1.88 22.82
CA THR A 392 -7.65 2.98 22.04
C THR A 392 -7.03 3.05 20.64
N SER A 393 -5.70 2.94 20.56
CA SER A 393 -4.98 2.96 19.29
C SER A 393 -5.34 1.75 18.41
N LEU A 394 -5.42 0.56 18.99
CA LEU A 394 -5.87 -0.64 18.30
C LEU A 394 -7.32 -0.52 17.80
N TYR A 395 -8.23 -0.03 18.63
CA TYR A 395 -9.62 0.21 18.23
C TYR A 395 -9.71 1.13 17.01
N ASN A 396 -8.94 2.23 17.00
CA ASN A 396 -8.90 3.17 15.87
C ASN A 396 -8.32 2.52 14.60
N ALA A 397 -7.29 1.69 14.74
CA ALA A 397 -6.70 0.94 13.63
C ALA A 397 -7.68 -0.08 13.04
N ILE A 398 -8.38 -0.84 13.89
CA ILE A 398 -9.44 -1.79 13.49
C ILE A 398 -10.57 -1.05 12.78
N THR A 399 -11.00 0.08 13.34
CA THR A 399 -12.05 0.92 12.73
C THR A 399 -11.63 1.41 11.34
N THR A 400 -10.38 1.83 11.18
CA THR A 400 -9.84 2.28 9.89
C THR A 400 -9.85 1.15 8.85
N LEU A 401 -9.38 -0.05 9.23
CA LEU A 401 -9.35 -1.21 8.33
C LEU A 401 -10.77 -1.69 7.98
N THR A 402 -11.67 -1.73 8.95
CA THR A 402 -13.07 -2.11 8.71
C THR A 402 -13.76 -1.13 7.77
N ASP A 403 -13.55 0.18 7.94
CA ASP A 403 -14.06 1.20 7.02
C ASP A 403 -13.55 1.01 5.60
N ILE A 404 -12.27 0.69 5.42
CA ILE A 404 -11.70 0.36 4.10
C ILE A 404 -12.37 -0.87 3.49
N THR A 405 -12.49 -1.95 4.26
CA THR A 405 -13.08 -3.21 3.74
C THR A 405 -14.57 -3.09 3.41
N ALA A 406 -15.27 -2.18 4.07
CA ALA A 406 -16.68 -1.91 3.85
C ALA A 406 -16.92 -0.79 2.81
N ASP A 407 -15.86 -0.14 2.30
CA ASP A 407 -15.94 1.04 1.43
C ASP A 407 -16.77 2.18 2.05
N ASN A 408 -16.67 2.34 3.37
CA ASN A 408 -17.39 3.37 4.11
C ASN A 408 -16.73 4.73 3.87
N THR A 409 -17.38 5.63 3.13
CA THR A 409 -16.82 6.98 2.88
C THR A 409 -17.04 7.96 4.03
N GLN A 410 -17.99 7.68 4.93
CA GLN A 410 -18.34 8.51 6.07
C GLN A 410 -18.58 7.70 7.34
N ARG A 411 -18.24 8.28 8.49
CA ARG A 411 -18.50 7.76 9.82
C ARG A 411 -18.86 8.95 10.73
N TYR A 412 -20.05 8.93 11.34
CA TYR A 412 -20.60 10.02 12.17
C TYR A 412 -20.58 11.40 11.49
N ASN A 413 -21.03 11.48 10.22
CA ASN A 413 -21.00 12.71 9.42
C ASN A 413 -19.61 13.26 9.10
N GLN A 414 -18.55 12.52 9.40
CA GLN A 414 -17.18 12.89 9.05
C GLN A 414 -16.63 11.93 8.00
N PRO A 415 -15.74 12.40 7.10
CA PRO A 415 -15.09 11.53 6.15
C PRO A 415 -14.20 10.51 6.87
N THR A 416 -14.22 9.25 6.42
CA THR A 416 -13.34 8.21 6.99
C THR A 416 -11.88 8.47 6.62
N ALA A 417 -10.95 7.90 7.40
CA ALA A 417 -9.52 8.15 7.21
C ALA A 417 -9.04 7.81 5.78
N HIS A 418 -9.55 6.75 5.16
CA HIS A 418 -9.18 6.39 3.80
C HIS A 418 -9.82 7.26 2.73
N ALA A 419 -10.96 7.90 3.02
CA ALA A 419 -11.55 8.90 2.13
C ALA A 419 -10.72 10.20 2.10
N VAL A 420 -10.03 10.53 3.21
CA VAL A 420 -9.17 11.73 3.31
C VAL A 420 -7.75 11.46 2.81
N PHE A 421 -7.12 10.38 3.29
CA PHE A 421 -5.69 10.09 3.08
C PHE A 421 -5.42 9.02 2.01
N GLY A 422 -6.47 8.45 1.44
CA GLY A 422 -6.39 7.33 0.51
C GLY A 422 -6.23 5.98 1.22
N THR A 423 -6.71 4.93 0.55
CA THR A 423 -6.72 3.55 1.06
C THR A 423 -5.34 3.05 1.49
N MET A 424 -4.31 3.36 0.71
CA MET A 424 -2.95 2.87 0.96
C MET A 424 -2.35 3.47 2.24
N GLN A 425 -2.46 4.78 2.43
CA GLN A 425 -1.91 5.44 3.62
C GLN A 425 -2.69 5.03 4.87
N ALA A 426 -4.02 5.02 4.80
CA ALA A 426 -4.87 4.61 5.91
C ALA A 426 -4.61 3.15 6.32
N SER A 427 -4.44 2.24 5.35
CA SER A 427 -4.07 0.84 5.61
C SER A 427 -2.71 0.73 6.28
N ASN A 428 -1.68 1.37 5.71
CA ASN A 428 -0.33 1.30 6.26
C ASN A 428 -0.25 1.85 7.68
N SER A 429 -0.92 2.99 7.96
CA SER A 429 -0.99 3.57 9.29
C SER A 429 -1.66 2.61 10.29
N ALA A 430 -2.77 1.98 9.91
CA ALA A 430 -3.44 1.01 10.76
C ALA A 430 -2.55 -0.21 11.05
N TYR A 431 -1.91 -0.80 10.03
CA TYR A 431 -0.97 -1.92 10.23
C TYR A 431 0.23 -1.54 11.09
N TYR A 432 0.76 -0.33 10.91
CA TYR A 432 1.83 0.19 11.75
C TYR A 432 1.40 0.27 13.22
N THR A 433 0.16 0.70 13.51
CA THR A 433 -0.37 0.73 14.88
C THR A 433 -0.37 -0.66 15.54
N PHE A 434 -0.68 -1.74 14.81
CA PHE A 434 -0.55 -3.10 15.36
C PHE A 434 0.89 -3.43 15.75
N ILE A 435 1.86 -3.12 14.90
CA ILE A 435 3.29 -3.36 15.19
C ILE A 435 3.76 -2.50 16.35
N GLN A 436 3.33 -1.24 16.38
CA GLN A 436 3.67 -0.27 17.42
C GLN A 436 3.11 -0.72 18.78
N SER A 437 1.89 -1.26 18.82
CA SER A 437 1.29 -1.76 20.07
C SER A 437 2.10 -2.91 20.70
N VAL A 438 2.73 -3.76 19.88
CA VAL A 438 3.66 -4.80 20.37
C VAL A 438 4.91 -4.18 21.00
N SER A 439 5.39 -3.08 20.42
CA SER A 439 6.54 -2.35 20.96
C SER A 439 6.18 -1.66 22.28
N GLU A 440 4.99 -1.07 22.37
CA GLU A 440 4.48 -0.41 23.59
C GLU A 440 4.23 -1.40 24.73
N ALA A 441 3.72 -2.60 24.43
CA ALA A 441 3.52 -3.64 25.45
C ALA A 441 4.82 -4.11 26.11
N ARG A 442 6.00 -3.83 25.53
CA ARG A 442 7.29 -4.11 26.18
C ARG A 442 7.58 -3.22 27.37
N ALA A 443 6.80 -2.14 27.57
CA ALA A 443 6.90 -1.28 28.75
C ALA A 443 6.16 -1.85 29.98
N LEU A 444 5.38 -2.92 29.81
CA LEU A 444 4.65 -3.59 30.90
C LEU A 444 5.60 -4.48 31.73
N ALA A 445 5.19 -4.84 32.95
CA ALA A 445 6.05 -5.53 33.92
C ALA A 445 6.58 -6.88 33.41
N ASN A 446 5.78 -7.61 32.61
CA ASN A 446 6.22 -8.83 31.93
C ASN A 446 6.08 -8.70 30.39
N PRO A 447 7.12 -8.20 29.70
CA PRO A 447 7.09 -7.97 28.25
C PRO A 447 6.78 -9.21 27.41
N ALA A 448 7.27 -10.38 27.83
CA ALA A 448 7.05 -11.64 27.11
C ALA A 448 5.57 -12.04 27.18
N LEU A 449 5.01 -12.09 28.39
CA LEU A 449 3.60 -12.42 28.59
C LEU A 449 2.67 -11.40 27.93
N ALA A 450 2.99 -10.11 28.03
CA ALA A 450 2.21 -9.05 27.38
C ALA A 450 2.21 -9.19 25.85
N THR A 451 3.37 -9.50 25.27
CA THR A 451 3.50 -9.76 23.83
C THR A 451 2.69 -10.99 23.41
N ASP A 452 2.75 -12.07 24.18
CA ASP A 452 1.99 -13.29 23.91
C ASP A 452 0.47 -13.05 23.99
N ILE A 453 0.01 -12.28 24.97
CA ILE A 453 -1.39 -11.86 25.09
C ILE A 453 -1.83 -11.05 23.86
N LEU A 454 -1.01 -10.08 23.43
CA LEU A 454 -1.30 -9.28 22.23
C LEU A 454 -1.38 -10.14 20.98
N LEU A 455 -0.35 -10.95 20.70
CA LEU A 455 -0.29 -11.80 19.51
C LEU A 455 -1.44 -12.81 19.49
N GLY A 456 -1.76 -13.41 20.63
CA GLY A 456 -2.92 -14.29 20.77
C GLY A 456 -4.24 -13.58 20.47
N GLY A 457 -4.40 -12.35 20.97
CA GLY A 457 -5.57 -11.51 20.67
C GLY A 457 -5.66 -11.10 19.20
N PHE A 458 -4.54 -10.76 18.55
CA PHE A 458 -4.49 -10.43 17.13
C PHE A 458 -4.85 -11.63 16.26
N ASN A 459 -4.32 -12.81 16.57
CA ASN A 459 -4.68 -14.03 15.84
C ASN A 459 -6.18 -14.29 15.91
N ARG A 460 -6.78 -14.12 17.10
CA ARG A 460 -8.23 -14.26 17.30
C ARG A 460 -9.02 -13.22 16.49
N LEU A 461 -8.62 -11.95 16.55
CA LEU A 461 -9.20 -10.83 15.81
C LEU A 461 -9.22 -11.09 14.30
N TYR A 462 -8.05 -11.36 13.71
CA TYR A 462 -7.92 -11.57 12.27
C TYR A 462 -8.61 -12.85 11.80
N ALA A 463 -8.66 -13.91 12.62
CA ALA A 463 -9.47 -15.10 12.33
C ALA A 463 -10.98 -14.80 12.35
N GLY A 464 -11.43 -13.91 13.25
CA GLY A 464 -12.80 -13.36 13.26
C GLY A 464 -13.10 -12.60 11.97
N HIS A 465 -12.30 -11.58 11.63
CA HIS A 465 -12.49 -10.80 10.41
C HIS A 465 -12.41 -11.64 9.13
N SER A 466 -11.54 -12.64 9.09
CA SER A 466 -11.46 -13.55 7.93
C SER A 466 -12.77 -14.29 7.67
N ARG A 467 -13.50 -14.68 8.73
CA ARG A 467 -14.83 -15.30 8.60
C ARG A 467 -15.87 -14.30 8.09
N GLU A 468 -15.88 -13.07 8.59
CA GLU A 468 -16.78 -12.01 8.10
C GLU A 468 -16.56 -11.74 6.60
N LEU A 469 -15.30 -11.62 6.19
CA LEU A 469 -14.94 -11.43 4.78
C LEU A 469 -15.35 -12.63 3.93
N THR A 470 -15.22 -13.85 4.46
CA THR A 470 -15.66 -15.08 3.77
C THR A 470 -17.17 -15.09 3.55
N TRP A 471 -17.96 -14.69 4.54
CA TRP A 471 -19.42 -14.55 4.40
C TRP A 471 -19.79 -13.52 3.35
N LYS A 472 -19.15 -12.35 3.37
CA LYS A 472 -19.35 -11.30 2.36
C LYS A 472 -18.98 -11.77 0.96
N TYR A 473 -17.82 -12.41 0.80
CA TYR A 473 -17.31 -12.85 -0.49
C TYR A 473 -18.18 -13.96 -1.11
N ASN A 474 -18.62 -14.92 -0.30
CA ASN A 474 -19.45 -16.04 -0.76
C ASN A 474 -20.96 -15.74 -0.72
N ALA A 475 -21.36 -14.49 -0.43
CA ALA A 475 -22.76 -14.10 -0.25
C ALA A 475 -23.54 -15.01 0.73
N CYS A 476 -22.85 -15.50 1.76
CA CYS A 476 -23.38 -16.42 2.75
C CYS A 476 -23.92 -15.65 3.96
N ILE A 477 -25.15 -15.93 4.34
CA ILE A 477 -25.72 -15.44 5.60
C ILE A 477 -25.42 -16.48 6.69
N PRO A 478 -24.76 -16.13 7.80
CA PRO A 478 -24.45 -17.08 8.87
C PRO A 478 -25.69 -17.40 9.73
N SER A 479 -25.57 -18.42 10.59
CA SER A 479 -26.46 -18.58 11.73
C SER A 479 -26.18 -17.52 12.80
N GLU A 480 -27.12 -17.33 13.73
CA GLU A 480 -26.92 -16.41 14.86
C GLU A 480 -25.77 -16.83 15.76
N ALA A 481 -25.59 -18.13 15.99
CA ALA A 481 -24.50 -18.65 16.82
C ALA A 481 -23.14 -18.38 16.17
N GLU A 482 -23.01 -18.60 14.86
CA GLU A 482 -21.79 -18.29 14.11
C GLU A 482 -21.50 -16.78 14.13
N TYR A 483 -22.51 -15.95 13.91
CA TYR A 483 -22.36 -14.50 13.99
C TYR A 483 -21.88 -14.05 15.38
N LEU A 484 -22.51 -14.52 16.46
CA LEU A 484 -22.08 -14.18 17.82
C LEU A 484 -20.66 -14.69 18.12
N SER A 485 -20.26 -15.85 17.59
CA SER A 485 -18.87 -16.34 17.72
C SER A 485 -17.86 -15.40 17.06
N VAL A 486 -18.23 -14.81 15.91
CA VAL A 486 -17.38 -13.84 15.21
C VAL A 486 -17.36 -12.50 15.93
N VAL A 487 -18.47 -12.06 16.54
CA VAL A 487 -18.47 -10.89 17.43
C VAL A 487 -17.51 -11.10 18.60
N ASP A 488 -17.51 -12.29 19.22
CA ASP A 488 -16.59 -12.63 20.30
C ASP A 488 -15.12 -12.64 19.84
N ASP A 489 -14.87 -13.06 18.60
CA ASP A 489 -13.52 -13.13 18.05
C ASP A 489 -13.04 -11.79 17.49
N THR A 490 -13.93 -10.86 17.14
CA THR A 490 -13.59 -9.51 16.69
C THR A 490 -13.64 -8.50 17.84
N THR A 491 -14.82 -7.97 18.17
CA THR A 491 -14.98 -6.99 19.26
C THR A 491 -14.59 -7.60 20.60
N GLY A 492 -14.97 -8.86 20.84
CA GLY A 492 -14.60 -9.58 22.06
C GLY A 492 -13.10 -9.83 22.22
N SER A 493 -12.33 -9.98 21.13
CA SER A 493 -10.87 -10.13 21.25
C SER A 493 -10.21 -8.86 21.79
N LEU A 494 -10.70 -7.68 21.40
CA LEU A 494 -10.18 -6.41 21.94
C LEU A 494 -10.48 -6.24 23.43
N TYR A 495 -11.71 -6.53 23.85
CA TYR A 495 -12.10 -6.48 25.27
C TYR A 495 -11.35 -7.52 26.10
N THR A 496 -11.19 -8.75 25.60
CA THR A 496 -10.45 -9.79 26.31
C THR A 496 -8.94 -9.51 26.35
N LEU A 497 -8.38 -8.85 25.33
CA LEU A 497 -6.99 -8.38 25.33
C LEU A 497 -6.77 -7.30 26.41
N LEU A 498 -7.67 -6.31 26.51
CA LEU A 498 -7.66 -5.31 27.59
C LEU A 498 -7.61 -5.98 28.96
N VAL A 499 -8.52 -6.93 29.20
CA VAL A 499 -8.65 -7.62 30.48
C VAL A 499 -7.43 -8.46 30.80
N LYS A 500 -6.93 -9.25 29.85
CA LYS A 500 -5.77 -10.11 30.05
C LYS A 500 -4.52 -9.31 30.35
N LEU A 501 -4.31 -8.17 29.69
CA LEU A 501 -3.21 -7.25 30.01
C LEU A 501 -3.35 -6.67 31.43
N LEU A 502 -4.55 -6.23 31.82
CA LEU A 502 -4.81 -5.73 33.18
C LEU A 502 -4.60 -6.82 34.25
N GLN A 503 -5.00 -8.06 33.99
CA GLN A 503 -4.79 -9.19 34.90
C GLN A 503 -3.32 -9.61 34.98
N ALA A 504 -2.56 -9.48 33.89
CA ALA A 504 -1.11 -9.72 33.85
C ALA A 504 -0.36 -8.71 34.72
N GLU A 505 -0.78 -7.44 34.70
CA GLU A 505 -0.20 -6.36 35.50
C GLU A 505 -0.81 -6.24 36.92
N SER A 506 -1.76 -7.12 37.26
CA SER A 506 -2.42 -7.10 38.56
C SER A 506 -1.45 -7.40 39.70
N CYS A 507 -1.46 -6.52 40.71
CA CYS A 507 -0.67 -6.68 41.94
C CYS A 507 -1.29 -7.65 42.96
N LEU A 508 -2.43 -8.27 42.66
CA LEU A 508 -3.09 -9.22 43.56
C LEU A 508 -2.39 -10.59 43.56
N PRO A 509 -2.41 -11.35 44.68
CA PRO A 509 -2.02 -12.75 44.69
C PRO A 509 -2.88 -13.57 43.72
N PHE A 510 -2.29 -14.58 43.07
CA PHE A 510 -2.95 -15.38 42.03
C PHE A 510 -4.32 -15.95 42.46
N HIS A 511 -4.43 -16.46 43.69
CA HIS A 511 -5.68 -17.02 44.23
C HIS A 511 -6.79 -15.99 44.50
N CYS A 512 -6.46 -14.69 44.44
CA CYS A 512 -7.39 -13.58 44.65
C CYS A 512 -7.76 -12.87 43.34
N LYS A 513 -7.23 -13.31 42.18
CA LYS A 513 -7.51 -12.70 40.88
C LYS A 513 -8.80 -13.30 40.30
N PRO A 514 -9.91 -12.54 40.18
CA PRO A 514 -11.07 -13.03 39.45
C PRO A 514 -10.76 -13.15 37.96
N ASP A 515 -11.30 -14.16 37.28
CA ASP A 515 -11.31 -14.19 35.82
C ASP A 515 -12.36 -13.22 35.28
N LEU A 516 -11.91 -12.15 34.65
CA LEU A 516 -12.78 -11.11 34.09
C LEU A 516 -13.07 -11.34 32.60
N THR A 517 -12.49 -12.38 31.97
CA THR A 517 -12.65 -12.70 30.56
C THR A 517 -14.12 -12.96 30.15
N PRO A 518 -14.94 -13.69 30.95
CA PRO A 518 -16.35 -13.90 30.63
C PRO A 518 -17.14 -12.58 30.60
N LEU A 519 -16.94 -11.73 31.61
CA LEU A 519 -17.57 -10.41 31.68
C LEU A 519 -17.18 -9.54 30.48
N ALA A 520 -15.90 -9.52 30.11
CA ALA A 520 -15.39 -8.78 28.97
C ALA A 520 -16.03 -9.22 27.65
N THR A 521 -16.23 -10.53 27.48
CA THR A 521 -16.86 -11.10 26.28
C THR A 521 -18.34 -10.72 26.21
N LEU A 522 -19.06 -10.77 27.34
CA LEU A 522 -20.47 -10.35 27.39
C LEU A 522 -20.64 -8.85 27.13
N LEU A 523 -19.78 -8.00 27.69
CA LEU A 523 -19.78 -6.55 27.44
C LEU A 523 -19.55 -6.26 25.95
N ALA A 524 -18.53 -6.88 25.34
CA ALA A 524 -18.24 -6.73 23.92
C ALA A 524 -19.43 -7.13 23.05
N ARG A 525 -20.06 -8.28 23.36
CA ARG A 525 -21.22 -8.79 22.63
C ARG A 525 -22.42 -7.85 22.77
N PHE A 526 -22.70 -7.37 23.98
CA PHE A 526 -23.79 -6.43 24.22
C PHE A 526 -23.61 -5.15 23.41
N VAL A 527 -22.43 -4.55 23.49
CA VAL A 527 -22.17 -3.25 22.85
C VAL A 527 -22.23 -3.36 21.32
N HIS A 528 -21.69 -4.43 20.74
CA HIS A 528 -21.75 -4.67 19.29
C HIS A 528 -23.19 -4.91 18.81
N VAL A 529 -23.93 -5.82 19.45
CA VAL A 529 -25.32 -6.11 19.06
C VAL A 529 -26.24 -4.91 19.27
N LYS A 530 -25.96 -4.07 20.28
CA LYS A 530 -26.68 -2.82 20.51
C LYS A 530 -26.44 -1.82 19.38
N GLU A 531 -25.21 -1.67 18.89
CA GLU A 531 -24.92 -0.79 17.76
C GLU A 531 -25.68 -1.23 16.50
N ASP A 532 -25.67 -2.52 16.21
CA ASP A 532 -26.45 -3.13 15.13
C ASP A 532 -27.96 -2.84 15.27
N TYR A 533 -28.50 -2.96 16.49
CA TYR A 533 -29.90 -2.67 16.76
C TYR A 533 -30.26 -1.19 16.56
N LEU A 534 -29.41 -0.28 17.03
CA LEU A 534 -29.63 1.18 16.94
C LEU A 534 -29.55 1.70 15.51
N SER A 535 -28.80 1.01 14.64
CA SER A 535 -28.71 1.34 13.20
C SER A 535 -30.08 1.37 12.49
N PHE A 536 -31.08 0.65 13.02
CA PHE A 536 -32.45 0.57 12.47
C PHE A 536 -33.49 1.46 13.19
N HIS A 537 -33.12 2.13 14.29
CA HIS A 537 -34.06 2.92 15.11
C HIS A 537 -33.90 4.44 14.98
N ASN A 538 -32.70 4.95 14.70
CA ASN A 538 -32.47 6.40 14.67
C ASN A 538 -32.92 7.04 13.34
N ARG A 539 -33.88 7.97 13.41
CA ARG A 539 -34.25 8.84 12.26
C ARG A 539 -33.09 9.71 11.76
N GLU A 540 -32.11 9.97 12.63
CA GLU A 540 -30.87 10.70 12.33
C GLU A 540 -29.81 9.85 11.59
N SER A 541 -30.00 8.53 11.46
CA SER A 541 -29.15 7.69 10.60
C SER A 541 -29.30 8.03 9.11
N LYS A 542 -30.39 8.73 8.74
CA LYS A 542 -30.53 9.38 7.42
C LYS A 542 -29.55 10.52 7.21
N MET A 543 -29.05 11.14 8.28
CA MET A 543 -28.12 12.26 8.21
C MET A 543 -26.66 11.77 8.24
N SER A 544 -26.34 10.70 8.99
CA SER A 544 -24.99 10.14 9.24
C SER A 544 -24.22 9.57 8.03
N GLY A 545 -24.70 9.71 6.79
CA GLY A 545 -24.04 9.11 5.62
C GLY A 545 -24.15 7.58 5.53
N PHE A 546 -24.86 6.91 6.45
CA PHE A 546 -25.21 5.48 6.39
C PHE A 546 -26.31 5.19 5.33
N SER A 547 -26.32 5.93 4.22
CA SER A 547 -27.42 5.95 3.27
C SER A 547 -27.57 4.70 2.39
N ASP A 548 -26.73 3.67 2.53
CA ASP A 548 -26.90 2.42 1.77
C ASP A 548 -26.13 1.23 2.41
N ALA A 549 -26.01 1.22 3.74
CA ALA A 549 -25.17 0.25 4.44
C ALA A 549 -25.84 -1.14 4.46
N ARG A 550 -25.60 -1.91 3.39
CA ARG A 550 -25.90 -3.33 3.23
C ARG A 550 -25.04 -4.17 4.17
N VAL A 551 -25.24 -3.99 5.48
CA VAL A 551 -24.42 -4.58 6.53
C VAL A 551 -25.10 -5.84 7.07
N LEU A 552 -24.32 -6.92 7.13
CA LEU A 552 -24.66 -8.14 7.86
C LEU A 552 -24.70 -7.84 9.36
N SER A 553 -25.86 -7.42 9.84
CA SER A 553 -26.12 -7.10 11.25
C SER A 553 -26.99 -8.17 11.90
N TYR A 554 -26.94 -8.26 13.23
CA TYR A 554 -27.69 -9.25 13.99
C TYR A 554 -29.19 -9.25 13.67
N PRO A 555 -29.91 -8.11 13.62
CA PRO A 555 -31.34 -8.10 13.26
C PRO A 555 -31.63 -8.69 11.88
N VAL A 556 -30.77 -8.42 10.90
CA VAL A 556 -30.93 -8.92 9.52
C VAL A 556 -30.66 -10.41 9.44
N ILE A 557 -29.64 -10.90 10.15
CA ILE A 557 -29.33 -12.33 10.27
C ILE A 557 -30.48 -13.06 10.96
N ARG A 558 -31.02 -12.50 12.04
CA ARG A 558 -32.19 -13.04 12.75
C ARG A 558 -33.40 -13.14 11.82
N LEU A 559 -33.70 -12.10 11.06
CA LEU A 559 -34.79 -12.13 10.07
C LEU A 559 -34.59 -13.24 9.02
N ALA A 560 -33.38 -13.34 8.45
CA ALA A 560 -33.05 -14.35 7.44
C ALA A 560 -33.13 -15.80 7.97
N ASN A 561 -33.00 -15.99 9.28
CA ASN A 561 -33.13 -17.29 9.94
C ASN A 561 -34.57 -17.58 10.39
N ILE A 562 -35.35 -16.56 10.79
CA ILE A 562 -36.79 -16.72 11.10
C ILE A 562 -37.61 -16.97 9.83
N LYS A 563 -37.27 -16.32 8.72
CA LYS A 563 -37.99 -16.41 7.44
C LYS A 563 -37.08 -16.87 6.29
N PRO A 564 -36.82 -18.19 6.18
CA PRO A 564 -35.96 -18.77 5.14
C PRO A 564 -36.39 -18.39 3.71
N ASP A 565 -37.70 -18.24 3.46
CA ASP A 565 -38.23 -17.86 2.14
C ASP A 565 -37.77 -16.47 1.68
N SER A 566 -37.50 -15.57 2.64
CA SER A 566 -36.98 -14.23 2.35
C SER A 566 -35.46 -14.18 2.23
N ARG A 567 -34.75 -15.28 2.55
CA ARG A 567 -33.28 -15.34 2.60
C ARG A 567 -32.63 -14.99 1.27
N ALA A 568 -33.21 -15.43 0.15
CA ALA A 568 -32.71 -15.08 -1.19
C ALA A 568 -32.84 -13.58 -1.49
N GLN A 569 -33.96 -12.96 -1.08
CA GLN A 569 -34.20 -11.52 -1.27
C GLN A 569 -33.30 -10.68 -0.37
N ILE A 570 -33.12 -11.09 0.89
CA ILE A 570 -32.20 -10.46 1.85
C ILE A 570 -30.75 -10.60 1.37
N SER A 571 -30.35 -11.79 0.91
CA SER A 571 -29.01 -12.03 0.34
C SER A 571 -28.75 -11.13 -0.86
N ARG A 572 -29.73 -11.02 -1.77
CA ARG A 572 -29.66 -10.10 -2.91
C ARG A 572 -29.50 -8.64 -2.43
N TYR A 573 -30.33 -8.18 -1.50
CA TYR A 573 -30.18 -6.85 -0.92
C TYR A 573 -28.79 -6.63 -0.28
N LEU A 574 -28.26 -7.60 0.45
CA LEU A 574 -26.96 -7.46 1.12
C LEU A 574 -25.76 -7.49 0.17
N PHE A 575 -25.79 -8.32 -0.86
CA PHE A 575 -24.58 -8.65 -1.63
C PHE A 575 -24.61 -8.24 -3.11
N GLU A 576 -25.74 -7.80 -3.65
CA GLU A 576 -25.84 -7.37 -5.06
C GLU A 576 -25.00 -6.10 -5.29
N ARG A 577 -23.88 -6.24 -6.01
CA ARG A 577 -23.00 -5.13 -6.38
C ARG A 577 -23.75 -4.20 -7.33
N LYS A 578 -23.77 -2.90 -7.07
CA LYS A 578 -24.07 -1.90 -8.10
C LYS A 578 -22.92 -1.98 -9.10
N ASP A 579 -23.12 -2.68 -10.22
CA ASP A 579 -22.19 -2.55 -11.34
C ASP A 579 -22.08 -1.07 -11.67
N ALA A 580 -20.87 -0.52 -11.61
CA ALA A 580 -20.55 0.76 -12.20
C ALA A 580 -20.61 0.62 -13.73
N SER A 581 -21.81 0.38 -14.25
CA SER A 581 -22.11 0.50 -15.66
C SER A 581 -22.05 1.99 -16.01
N LYS A 582 -20.85 2.43 -16.38
CA LYS A 582 -20.71 3.44 -17.42
C LYS A 582 -21.25 2.83 -18.72
N SER A 583 -22.57 2.73 -18.84
CA SER A 583 -23.21 2.75 -20.14
C SER A 583 -23.60 4.19 -20.41
N SER A 584 -22.84 4.84 -21.29
CA SER A 584 -23.32 6.02 -21.99
C SER A 584 -24.46 5.56 -22.92
N CYS A 585 -25.67 5.43 -22.39
CA CYS A 585 -26.85 5.35 -23.22
C CYS A 585 -27.98 6.07 -22.49
N SER A 586 -28.17 7.33 -22.87
CA SER A 586 -29.36 8.11 -22.57
C SER A 586 -30.54 7.54 -23.37
N CYS A 587 -31.03 6.36 -22.99
CA CYS A 587 -32.28 5.73 -23.43
C CYS A 587 -32.45 4.38 -22.69
N ALA A 588 -33.01 4.40 -21.50
CA ALA A 588 -33.70 3.23 -20.94
C ALA A 588 -34.73 3.71 -19.93
N GLU A 589 -35.98 3.75 -20.38
CA GLU A 589 -37.16 3.84 -19.52
C GLU A 589 -37.08 2.79 -18.40
N GLU A 590 -37.59 3.16 -17.23
CA GLU A 590 -37.78 2.28 -16.08
C GLU A 590 -38.52 1.00 -16.48
N LYS A 591 -37.76 -0.06 -16.78
CA LYS A 591 -38.31 -1.42 -16.72
C LYS A 591 -38.54 -1.76 -15.26
N LYS A 592 -39.74 -1.45 -14.77
CA LYS A 592 -40.32 -2.09 -13.59
C LYS A 592 -40.23 -3.60 -13.78
N ASP A 593 -39.53 -4.27 -12.86
CA ASP A 593 -39.62 -5.71 -12.73
C ASP A 593 -41.11 -6.11 -12.58
N PRO A 594 -41.61 -7.12 -13.32
CA PRO A 594 -43.02 -7.54 -13.26
C PRO A 594 -43.43 -8.14 -11.91
N CYS A 595 -42.46 -8.41 -11.04
CA CYS A 595 -42.63 -8.86 -9.67
C CYS A 595 -42.06 -7.77 -8.77
N GLY A 596 -42.88 -7.03 -8.02
CA GLY A 596 -42.46 -5.93 -7.14
C GLY A 596 -41.58 -6.32 -5.94
N ASN A 597 -40.53 -7.12 -6.16
CA ASN A 597 -39.72 -7.82 -5.15
C ASN A 597 -38.34 -7.19 -4.93
N SER A 598 -38.10 -5.95 -5.37
CA SER A 598 -36.87 -5.25 -4.99
C SER A 598 -37.01 -4.76 -3.53
N VAL A 599 -36.39 -5.50 -2.60
CA VAL A 599 -36.31 -5.09 -1.20
C VAL A 599 -35.39 -3.88 -1.13
N ASN A 600 -35.95 -2.68 -0.99
CA ASN A 600 -35.21 -1.48 -0.61
C ASN A 600 -35.07 -1.41 0.93
N TYR A 601 -34.24 -0.48 1.44
CA TYR A 601 -34.03 -0.31 2.89
C TYR A 601 -35.36 -0.18 3.68
N SER A 602 -36.33 0.55 3.14
CA SER A 602 -37.66 0.70 3.76
C SER A 602 -38.41 -0.63 3.89
N CYS A 603 -38.36 -1.46 2.85
CA CYS A 603 -38.94 -2.81 2.86
C CYS A 603 -38.24 -3.72 3.87
N LEU A 604 -36.90 -3.66 3.94
CA LEU A 604 -36.13 -4.41 4.96
C LEU A 604 -36.55 -4.02 6.38
N VAL A 605 -36.65 -2.72 6.68
CA VAL A 605 -37.09 -2.23 8.01
C VAL A 605 -38.51 -2.67 8.35
N LEU A 606 -39.42 -2.70 7.36
CA LEU A 606 -40.77 -3.21 7.55
C LEU A 606 -40.75 -4.71 7.87
N LEU A 607 -40.00 -5.52 7.12
CA LEU A 607 -39.86 -6.96 7.38
C LEU A 607 -39.24 -7.23 8.77
N LEU A 608 -38.21 -6.46 9.15
CA LEU A 608 -37.58 -6.56 10.46
C LEU A 608 -38.56 -6.32 11.62
N ARG A 609 -39.55 -5.42 11.44
CA ARG A 609 -40.60 -5.13 12.41
C ARG A 609 -41.72 -6.16 12.39
N GLU A 610 -42.23 -6.48 11.20
CA GLU A 610 -43.37 -7.39 11.01
C GLU A 610 -43.08 -8.81 11.51
N TYR A 611 -41.87 -9.31 11.24
CA TYR A 611 -41.44 -10.65 11.67
C TYR A 611 -40.76 -10.68 13.04
N GLY A 612 -40.80 -9.57 13.80
CA GLY A 612 -40.30 -9.51 15.17
C GLY A 612 -38.79 -9.71 15.32
N ALA A 613 -37.99 -9.47 14.27
CA ALA A 613 -36.53 -9.61 14.35
C ALA A 613 -35.91 -8.54 15.26
N LEU A 614 -36.44 -7.31 15.23
CA LEU A 614 -36.02 -6.24 16.14
C LEU A 614 -36.41 -6.52 17.59
N SER A 615 -37.63 -7.03 17.84
CA SER A 615 -38.05 -7.41 19.20
C SER A 615 -37.20 -8.56 19.75
N ALA A 616 -36.93 -9.59 18.94
CA ALA A 616 -36.05 -10.69 19.31
C ALA A 616 -34.61 -10.21 19.60
N THR A 617 -34.10 -9.25 18.84
CA THR A 617 -32.79 -8.62 19.11
C THR A 617 -32.79 -7.89 20.45
N ARG A 618 -33.88 -7.19 20.78
CA ARG A 618 -34.03 -6.52 22.08
C ARG A 618 -34.08 -7.51 23.24
N GLU A 619 -34.78 -8.62 23.07
CA GLU A 619 -34.82 -9.71 24.05
C GLU A 619 -33.42 -10.31 24.26
N LEU A 620 -32.67 -10.57 23.18
CA LEU A 620 -31.27 -11.00 23.30
C LEU A 620 -30.42 -9.99 24.09
N LEU A 621 -30.58 -8.69 23.85
CA LEU A 621 -29.83 -7.67 24.59
C LEU A 621 -30.17 -7.71 26.08
N ARG A 622 -31.44 -7.87 26.46
CA ARG A 622 -31.85 -8.07 27.87
C ARG A 622 -31.26 -9.34 28.48
N ASP A 623 -31.27 -10.45 27.74
CA ASP A 623 -30.67 -11.70 28.19
C ASP A 623 -29.15 -11.58 28.42
N ILE A 624 -28.44 -10.84 27.55
CA ILE A 624 -27.01 -10.58 27.71
C ILE A 624 -26.79 -9.66 28.93
N GLU A 625 -27.63 -8.65 29.12
CA GLU A 625 -27.58 -7.78 30.30
C GLU A 625 -27.75 -8.55 31.60
N ASP A 626 -28.76 -9.43 31.70
CA ASP A 626 -28.97 -10.29 32.86
C ASP A 626 -27.78 -11.23 33.11
N LYS A 627 -27.08 -11.65 32.06
CA LYS A 627 -25.81 -12.40 32.19
C LYS A 627 -24.69 -11.51 32.71
N ILE A 628 -24.57 -10.28 32.21
CA ILE A 628 -23.58 -9.30 32.69
C ILE A 628 -23.81 -9.02 34.18
N GLU A 629 -25.04 -8.76 34.61
CA GLU A 629 -25.34 -8.52 36.02
C GLU A 629 -24.99 -9.72 36.90
N ARG A 630 -25.29 -10.95 36.44
CA ARG A 630 -24.92 -12.18 37.16
C ARG A 630 -23.41 -12.36 37.28
N GLU A 631 -22.65 -12.14 36.21
CA GLU A 631 -21.19 -12.20 36.25
C GLU A 631 -20.60 -11.15 37.20
N VAL A 632 -21.12 -9.92 37.18
CA VAL A 632 -20.69 -8.87 38.11
C VAL A 632 -20.98 -9.27 39.56
N MET A 633 -22.18 -9.76 39.86
CA MET A 633 -22.50 -10.23 41.21
C MET A 633 -21.58 -11.36 41.67
N GLN A 634 -21.25 -12.29 40.77
CA GLN A 634 -20.33 -13.37 41.07
C GLN A 634 -18.90 -12.85 41.35
N ILE A 635 -18.40 -11.89 40.56
CA ILE A 635 -17.09 -11.27 40.77
C ILE A 635 -17.06 -10.45 42.07
N GLU A 636 -18.10 -9.68 42.38
CA GLU A 636 -18.20 -8.92 43.64
C GLU A 636 -18.23 -9.86 44.86
N LYS A 637 -18.92 -11.01 44.74
CA LYS A 637 -18.92 -12.04 45.78
C LYS A 637 -17.54 -12.69 45.97
N LEU A 638 -16.82 -12.95 44.88
CA LEU A 638 -15.48 -13.54 44.92
C LEU A 638 -14.42 -12.57 45.46
N THR A 639 -14.51 -11.29 45.09
CA THR A 639 -13.56 -10.24 45.52
C THR A 639 -13.91 -9.64 46.88
N GLY A 640 -15.17 -9.75 47.31
CA GLY A 640 -15.69 -9.06 48.49
C GLY A 640 -15.84 -7.55 48.28
N GLU A 641 -15.73 -7.06 47.04
CA GLU A 641 -15.69 -5.64 46.70
C GLU A 641 -16.72 -5.29 45.61
N VAL A 642 -17.62 -4.36 45.91
CA VAL A 642 -18.59 -3.81 44.95
C VAL A 642 -17.90 -2.83 44.01
N ASN A 643 -18.20 -2.92 42.71
CA ASN A 643 -17.58 -2.07 41.70
C ASN A 643 -18.56 -1.01 41.14
N PRO A 644 -18.64 0.18 41.76
CA PRO A 644 -19.57 1.22 41.33
C PRO A 644 -19.31 1.71 39.90
N LEU A 645 -18.08 1.64 39.41
CA LEU A 645 -17.74 2.08 38.05
C LEU A 645 -18.33 1.13 37.00
N ILE A 646 -18.21 -0.18 37.19
CA ILE A 646 -18.85 -1.18 36.32
C ILE A 646 -20.38 -1.08 36.42
N ARG A 647 -20.93 -0.89 37.63
CA ARG A 647 -22.38 -0.69 37.81
C ARG A 647 -22.88 0.55 37.07
N LYS A 648 -22.13 1.65 37.08
CA LYS A 648 -22.44 2.86 36.31
C LYS A 648 -22.35 2.61 34.80
N LEU A 649 -21.35 1.86 34.35
CA LEU A 649 -21.20 1.48 32.94
C LEU A 649 -22.42 0.67 32.47
N ILE A 650 -22.85 -0.32 33.26
CA ILE A 650 -24.05 -1.14 32.98
C ILE A 650 -25.31 -0.28 32.95
N ALA A 651 -25.46 0.68 33.87
CA ALA A 651 -26.61 1.59 33.84
C ALA A 651 -26.67 2.41 32.54
N GLY A 652 -25.53 2.87 32.03
CA GLY A 652 -25.43 3.55 30.74
C GLY A 652 -25.71 2.64 29.52
N LEU A 653 -25.50 1.33 29.66
CA LEU A 653 -25.83 0.36 28.60
C LEU A 653 -27.35 0.30 28.31
N ARG A 654 -28.21 0.73 29.25
CA ARG A 654 -29.68 0.77 29.09
C ARG A 654 -30.18 1.92 28.21
N GLU A 655 -29.39 2.99 28.05
CA GLU A 655 -29.81 4.18 27.32
C GLU A 655 -30.05 3.89 25.83
N GLY A 656 -31.13 4.43 25.25
CA GLY A 656 -31.48 4.24 23.84
C GLY A 656 -32.23 2.95 23.50
N LEU A 657 -32.41 2.03 24.46
CA LEU A 657 -33.31 0.87 24.32
C LEU A 657 -34.74 1.28 24.70
N LEU A 658 -35.40 2.10 23.86
CA LEU A 658 -36.78 2.53 24.10
C LEU A 658 -37.77 1.34 24.16
N PRO A 659 -38.88 1.46 24.92
CA PRO A 659 -39.89 0.41 25.10
C PRO A 659 -40.68 0.05 23.83
#